data_AF-A0A7K4CU37-F1
#
_entry.id   AF-A0A7K4CU37-F1
#
_cell.length_a   1.000
_cell.length_b   1.000
_cell.length_c   1.000
_cell.angle_alpha   90.00
_cell.angle_beta   90.00
_cell.angle_gamma   90.00
#
_symmetry.space_group_name_H-M   'P 1'
#
loop_
_entity.id
_entity.type
_entity.pdbx_description
1 polymer ?
#
loop_
_entity_poly.entity_id
_entity_poly.type
_entity_poly.pdbx_seq_one_letter_code
_entity_poly.pdbx_strand_id
1 'polypeptide(L)'
;APAPVEEFEIKTETQWVLVPNQVDGMGVMIVDGEGNCVFGADELGYPLDSTGVAYQQAQYIEKTIETKVPRAGGAGGAAAPSDSGKEKVQVLVPNQVDAYGVEIVDASNNPIYGMDPSGFYALDSAGQPFEATQWMEIEVEKQPEKGPFPPNMADSFGIPVVDDKGFAIYGQDEFNQPLDQNGKGVWWEGSSRPKYPDMIDIGTLAQKKKGIVLTPRVDNTLGDKFMLSARNVEALGLYEGMMIEIEDHKTRGTGAGRIKTGSIEDRFIGMTQDAYDAANIVEKDDVVVSSAEAPIEQREVMTVTVKTMDDYGGMCAIGPRLSLSLNLGGRSTNEVMSFEDPLTGSFGAAKVKIDPELPENMIKIDSEIYEASGIGSDQVEIRINKRKIIAIQEATIGINPISGDQVWEVLSKARRYVGNLKSWLANYIVFKDLKLRWKQAGALIKILDSKPDLSGDVLAEFKPTTNILLKPEGLVTFNAILIIDISRSMMARDLMVSKIGPAIEGIKAAMGAKEIQDFLKQFKEGTAVPRRIGAAFAAILFLAEKVGRGFGEKVSIVRFADTAEALDFGGKPYMEGSSGEKNVLENTAKLIVDQIGNAYGQATSMGQAMLTAQELIYKFQDIEGGEEQAKPVMLILLTDGAPTDSNNFEIAVQEISKNQNVVFYVIGMGQTDATRMTAAATSCGGEYFEPKDAGELLVWYSKRARDLQVRLKSSKKKEGEDQPQA
;
A
#
# COMPACT_ATOMS: atom_id res chain seq x y z
N ALA A 1 36.22 -31.99 18.20
CA ALA A 1 35.19 -32.13 19.25
C ALA A 1 34.39 -30.83 19.30
N PRO A 2 33.06 -30.84 19.48
CA PRO A 2 32.30 -29.60 19.63
C PRO A 2 32.59 -28.96 20.99
N ALA A 3 32.55 -27.62 21.04
CA ALA A 3 32.77 -26.84 22.26
C ALA A 3 31.65 -27.11 23.29
N PRO A 4 31.95 -27.06 24.61
CA PRO A 4 30.94 -27.29 25.64
C PRO A 4 29.92 -26.15 25.66
N VAL A 5 28.66 -26.52 25.88
CA VAL A 5 27.52 -25.60 26.02
C VAL A 5 27.51 -25.10 27.48
N GLU A 6 27.62 -23.79 27.68
CA GLU A 6 27.47 -23.19 29.01
C GLU A 6 26.00 -23.22 29.46
N GLU A 7 25.74 -23.79 30.64
CA GLU A 7 24.42 -23.80 31.26
C GLU A 7 24.22 -22.55 32.14
N PHE A 8 23.16 -21.78 31.85
CA PHE A 8 22.73 -20.62 32.64
C PHE A 8 21.51 -20.98 33.49
N GLU A 9 21.45 -20.44 34.70
CA GLU A 9 20.28 -20.45 35.58
C GLU A 9 19.50 -19.14 35.38
N ILE A 10 18.20 -19.22 35.09
CA ILE A 10 17.35 -18.04 34.97
C ILE A 10 16.83 -17.70 36.37
N LYS A 11 17.24 -16.54 36.89
CA LYS A 11 16.65 -15.95 38.10
C LYS A 11 15.57 -14.97 37.70
N THR A 12 14.41 -15.12 38.29
CA THR A 12 13.23 -14.32 38.01
C THR A 12 12.93 -13.48 39.25
N GLU A 13 12.95 -12.15 39.10
CA GLU A 13 12.62 -11.21 40.17
C GLU A 13 11.42 -10.36 39.77
N THR A 14 10.54 -10.07 40.74
CA THR A 14 9.31 -9.33 40.49
C THR A 14 9.42 -7.95 41.12
N GLN A 15 9.26 -6.91 40.31
CA GLN A 15 9.40 -5.51 40.71
C GLN A 15 8.13 -4.73 40.37
N TRP A 16 7.71 -3.82 41.25
CA TRP A 16 6.58 -2.94 41.00
C TRP A 16 7.06 -1.69 40.27
N VAL A 17 6.56 -1.44 39.07
CA VAL A 17 6.96 -0.32 38.22
C VAL A 17 5.78 0.63 38.05
N LEU A 18 6.02 1.92 38.23
CA LEU A 18 5.03 2.98 38.00
C LEU A 18 4.61 2.98 36.53
N VAL A 19 3.31 3.02 36.24
CA VAL A 19 2.83 3.14 34.85
C VAL A 19 3.10 4.58 34.36
N PRO A 20 3.92 4.81 33.32
CA PRO A 20 4.18 6.16 32.81
C PRO A 20 2.92 6.77 32.16
N ASN A 21 2.86 8.11 32.13
CA ASN A 21 1.80 8.91 31.49
C ASN A 21 0.40 8.71 32.07
N GLN A 22 0.29 8.62 33.39
CA GLN A 22 -1.02 8.57 34.04
C GLN A 22 -1.77 9.89 33.87
N VAL A 23 -3.06 9.76 33.61
CA VAL A 23 -4.01 10.87 33.50
C VAL A 23 -4.87 10.92 34.76
N ASP A 24 -5.24 12.13 35.19
CA ASP A 24 -6.15 12.29 36.31
C ASP A 24 -7.60 11.87 35.94
N GLY A 25 -8.53 12.01 36.89
CA GLY A 25 -9.96 11.68 36.69
C GLY A 25 -10.67 12.52 35.61
N MET A 26 -10.00 13.51 35.00
CA MET A 26 -10.50 14.30 33.88
C MET A 26 -9.75 14.04 32.56
N GLY A 27 -8.83 13.07 32.53
CA GLY A 27 -8.11 12.68 31.32
C GLY A 27 -6.93 13.58 30.96
N VAL A 28 -6.43 14.38 31.91
CA VAL A 28 -5.27 15.26 31.71
C VAL A 28 -4.00 14.57 32.23
N MET A 29 -2.94 14.55 31.41
CA MET A 29 -1.65 13.95 31.76
C MET A 29 -1.03 14.73 32.92
N ILE A 30 -0.60 14.03 33.98
CA ILE A 30 0.02 14.66 35.15
C ILE A 30 1.43 15.10 34.76
N VAL A 31 1.58 16.41 34.53
CA VAL A 31 2.84 17.08 34.22
C VAL A 31 3.08 18.19 35.25
N ASP A 32 4.33 18.58 35.45
CA ASP A 32 4.67 19.72 36.31
C ASP A 32 4.17 21.06 35.74
N GLY A 33 4.38 22.16 36.47
CA GLY A 33 4.00 23.51 36.06
C GLY A 33 4.72 24.03 34.80
N GLU A 34 5.69 23.28 34.28
CA GLU A 34 6.48 23.56 33.08
C GLU A 34 6.18 22.56 31.93
N GLY A 35 5.34 21.54 32.17
CA GLY A 35 4.91 20.55 31.19
C GLY A 35 5.73 19.26 31.13
N ASN A 36 6.63 18.99 32.09
CA ASN A 36 7.43 17.77 32.13
C ASN A 36 6.77 16.65 32.95
N CYS A 37 7.05 15.39 32.60
CA CYS A 37 6.64 14.23 33.40
C CYS A 37 7.42 14.19 34.73
N VAL A 38 6.71 13.95 35.83
CA VAL A 38 7.26 13.97 37.20
C VAL A 38 8.02 12.66 37.50
N PHE A 39 9.29 12.75 37.93
CA PHE A 39 10.12 11.61 38.34
C PHE A 39 10.81 11.87 39.69
N GLY A 40 10.39 11.14 40.72
CA GLY A 40 10.97 11.14 42.06
C GLY A 40 9.99 10.52 43.04
N ALA A 41 10.45 9.78 44.04
CA ALA A 41 9.60 9.12 45.04
C ALA A 41 10.05 9.44 46.47
N ASP A 42 9.13 9.47 47.43
CA ASP A 42 9.44 9.62 48.85
C ASP A 42 10.06 8.34 49.44
N GLU A 43 10.44 8.39 50.72
CA GLU A 43 11.02 7.24 51.46
C GLU A 43 10.08 6.03 51.55
N LEU A 44 8.79 6.19 51.19
CA LEU A 44 7.78 5.13 51.15
C LEU A 44 7.45 4.69 49.72
N GLY A 45 8.11 5.26 48.70
CA GLY A 45 8.00 4.89 47.30
C GLY A 45 6.89 5.60 46.52
N TYR A 46 6.23 6.61 47.07
CA TYR A 46 5.17 7.38 46.38
C TYR A 46 5.75 8.51 45.54
N PRO A 47 5.30 8.72 44.28
CA PRO A 47 5.83 9.78 43.44
C PRO A 47 5.55 11.16 44.03
N LEU A 48 6.57 12.03 44.05
CA LEU A 48 6.50 13.39 44.61
C LEU A 48 6.18 14.41 43.52
N ASP A 49 5.28 15.36 43.78
CA ASP A 49 5.09 16.51 42.89
C ASP A 49 6.24 17.53 43.00
N SER A 50 6.23 18.57 42.15
CA SER A 50 7.25 19.64 42.14
C SER A 50 7.36 20.45 43.44
N THR A 51 6.42 20.28 44.38
CA THR A 51 6.47 20.90 45.71
C THR A 51 6.92 19.92 46.80
N GLY A 52 7.27 18.68 46.42
CA GLY A 52 7.71 17.64 47.34
C GLY A 52 6.57 16.93 48.07
N VAL A 53 5.33 17.00 47.56
CA VAL A 53 4.16 16.34 48.17
C VAL A 53 3.87 15.02 47.47
N ALA A 54 3.70 13.95 48.25
CA ALA A 54 3.47 12.59 47.74
C ALA A 54 2.09 12.41 47.09
N TYR A 55 2.09 11.88 45.87
CA TYR A 55 0.88 11.64 45.07
C TYR A 55 0.30 10.25 45.37
N GLN A 56 -0.70 10.19 46.26
CA GLN A 56 -1.23 8.94 46.81
C GLN A 56 -2.08 8.08 45.84
N GLN A 57 -2.32 8.53 44.60
CA GLN A 57 -3.18 7.85 43.62
C GLN A 57 -2.44 7.22 42.43
N ALA A 58 -1.12 7.07 42.52
CA ALA A 58 -0.32 6.45 41.47
C ALA A 58 -0.59 4.94 41.31
N GLN A 59 -0.77 4.47 40.07
CA GLN A 59 -0.90 3.05 39.74
C GLN A 59 0.45 2.40 39.44
N TYR A 60 0.70 1.22 40.02
CA TYR A 60 1.89 0.41 39.78
C TYR A 60 1.48 -0.91 39.11
N ILE A 61 2.33 -1.41 38.23
CA ILE A 61 2.20 -2.74 37.63
C ILE A 61 3.35 -3.63 38.07
N GLU A 62 3.01 -4.87 38.40
CA GLU A 62 3.97 -5.91 38.75
C GLU A 62 4.66 -6.39 37.47
N LYS A 63 5.97 -6.16 37.35
CA LYS A 63 6.76 -6.58 36.19
C LYS A 63 7.80 -7.61 36.64
N THR A 64 7.72 -8.79 36.04
CA THR A 64 8.67 -9.87 36.27
C THR A 64 9.84 -9.75 35.30
N ILE A 65 11.06 -9.63 35.84
CA ILE A 65 12.30 -9.51 35.07
C ILE A 65 13.08 -10.82 35.22
N GLU A 66 13.42 -11.43 34.09
CA GLU A 66 14.23 -12.65 34.04
C GLU A 66 15.67 -12.30 33.71
N THR A 67 16.59 -12.67 34.61
CA THR A 67 18.03 -12.46 34.45
C THR A 67 18.73 -13.81 34.37
N LYS A 68 19.52 -14.03 33.30
CA LYS A 68 20.32 -15.25 33.15
C LYS A 68 21.63 -15.12 33.92
N VAL A 69 21.85 -15.98 34.90
CA VAL A 69 23.04 -16.02 35.74
C VAL A 69 23.77 -17.35 35.51
N PRO A 70 25.10 -17.38 35.28
CA PRO A 70 25.85 -18.62 35.13
C PRO A 70 25.74 -19.50 36.40
N ARG A 71 25.52 -20.81 36.22
CA ARG A 71 25.32 -21.74 37.34
C ARG A 71 26.65 -22.01 38.06
N ALA A 72 26.77 -21.62 39.33
CA ALA A 72 27.99 -21.80 40.11
C ALA A 72 28.26 -23.30 40.38
N GLY A 73 29.27 -23.86 39.72
CA GLY A 73 29.74 -25.23 39.96
C GLY A 73 30.45 -25.36 41.31
N GLY A 74 29.95 -26.24 42.17
CA GLY A 74 30.49 -26.54 43.49
C GLY A 74 31.87 -27.21 43.46
N ALA A 75 32.69 -26.80 44.43
CA ALA A 75 34.10 -27.14 44.57
C ALA A 75 34.37 -28.63 44.88
N GLY A 76 35.48 -29.14 44.33
CA GLY A 76 36.12 -30.38 44.72
C GLY A 76 37.65 -30.29 44.64
N GLY A 77 38.30 -30.09 45.79
CA GLY A 77 39.52 -30.79 46.21
C GLY A 77 40.88 -30.51 45.54
N ALA A 78 41.59 -29.52 46.10
CA ALA A 78 43.04 -29.49 46.40
C ALA A 78 44.10 -29.63 45.29
N ALA A 79 44.74 -28.50 44.96
CA ALA A 79 46.19 -28.39 44.85
C ALA A 79 46.62 -27.00 45.37
N ALA A 80 47.71 -26.93 46.11
CA ALA A 80 48.21 -25.74 46.81
C ALA A 80 48.42 -24.54 45.86
N PRO A 81 48.05 -23.30 46.25
CA PRO A 81 48.20 -22.15 45.37
C PRO A 81 49.66 -21.71 45.31
N SER A 82 50.20 -21.67 44.09
CA SER A 82 51.38 -20.88 43.76
C SER A 82 51.03 -19.41 43.93
N ASP A 83 51.83 -18.74 44.75
CA ASP A 83 51.81 -17.32 45.04
C ASP A 83 51.86 -16.48 43.75
N SER A 84 50.69 -16.12 43.21
CA SER A 84 50.57 -15.18 42.11
C SER A 84 50.40 -13.81 42.74
N GLY A 85 51.48 -13.05 42.80
CA GLY A 85 51.58 -11.74 43.46
C GLY A 85 50.66 -10.70 42.82
N LYS A 86 49.36 -10.77 43.09
CA LYS A 86 48.36 -9.75 42.80
C LYS A 86 47.58 -9.47 44.07
N GLU A 87 47.44 -8.20 44.43
CA GLU A 87 46.66 -7.74 45.57
C GLU A 87 45.40 -7.05 45.07
N LYS A 88 44.27 -7.32 45.74
CA LYS A 88 43.00 -6.68 45.43
C LYS A 88 42.93 -5.36 46.19
N VAL A 89 42.77 -4.25 45.47
CA VAL A 89 42.65 -2.92 46.06
C VAL A 89 41.29 -2.35 45.70
N GLN A 90 40.60 -1.76 46.68
CA GLN A 90 39.33 -1.08 46.46
C GLN A 90 39.60 0.35 45.99
N VAL A 91 39.01 0.73 44.85
CA VAL A 91 39.07 2.10 44.31
C VAL A 91 37.66 2.67 44.17
N LEU A 92 37.56 3.98 44.34
CA LEU A 92 36.32 4.73 44.20
C LEU A 92 35.89 4.74 42.72
N VAL A 93 34.63 4.43 42.44
CA VAL A 93 34.09 4.54 41.07
C VAL A 93 34.04 6.02 40.66
N PRO A 94 34.70 6.46 39.56
CA PRO A 94 34.62 7.85 39.09
C PRO A 94 33.22 8.20 38.55
N ASN A 95 32.83 9.48 38.63
CA ASN A 95 31.54 10.00 38.12
C ASN A 95 30.34 9.20 38.64
N GLN A 96 30.29 9.03 39.97
CA GLN A 96 29.20 8.30 40.61
C GLN A 96 27.88 8.97 40.25
N VAL A 97 26.94 8.15 39.79
CA VAL A 97 25.56 8.56 39.61
C VAL A 97 24.74 7.99 40.76
N ASP A 98 23.75 8.72 41.23
CA ASP A 98 22.80 8.18 42.17
C ASP A 98 21.96 7.04 41.55
N ALA A 99 21.03 6.47 42.33
CA ALA A 99 20.16 5.39 41.85
C ALA A 99 19.26 5.78 40.64
N TYR A 100 19.27 7.05 40.24
CA TYR A 100 18.50 7.61 39.13
C TYR A 100 19.37 8.07 37.95
N GLY A 101 20.69 7.86 37.99
CA GLY A 101 21.59 8.17 36.88
C GLY A 101 22.08 9.62 36.84
N VAL A 102 21.93 10.39 37.92
CA VAL A 102 22.39 11.79 38.01
C VAL A 102 23.77 11.85 38.66
N GLU A 103 24.72 12.55 38.02
CA GLU A 103 26.10 12.71 38.51
C GLU A 103 26.11 13.41 39.88
N ILE A 104 26.71 12.75 40.87
CA ILE A 104 26.78 13.26 42.24
C ILE A 104 27.81 14.41 42.27
N VAL A 105 27.27 15.63 42.33
CA VAL A 105 28.00 16.88 42.44
C VAL A 105 27.79 17.50 43.81
N ASP A 106 28.71 18.35 44.26
CA ASP A 106 28.51 19.11 45.49
C ASP A 106 27.41 20.19 45.36
N ALA A 107 27.09 20.88 46.46
CA ALA A 107 26.11 21.97 46.47
C ALA A 107 26.45 23.17 45.56
N SER A 108 27.66 23.21 44.98
CA SER A 108 28.13 24.21 44.02
C SER A 108 28.31 23.64 42.59
N ASN A 109 27.81 22.42 42.34
CA ASN A 109 27.82 21.74 41.05
C ASN A 109 29.23 21.32 40.54
N ASN A 110 30.20 21.10 41.44
CA ASN A 110 31.53 20.58 41.09
C ASN A 110 31.62 19.06 41.29
N PRO A 111 32.47 18.35 40.51
CA PRO A 111 32.77 16.94 40.76
C PRO A 111 33.54 16.76 42.07
N ILE A 112 33.26 15.67 42.79
CA ILE A 112 33.87 15.35 44.08
C ILE A 112 35.31 14.87 43.88
N TYR A 113 36.30 15.56 44.48
CA TYR A 113 37.72 15.20 44.39
C TYR A 113 38.37 15.20 45.79
N GLY A 114 38.44 14.03 46.42
CA GLY A 114 39.25 13.84 47.62
C GLY A 114 38.75 12.74 48.54
N MET A 115 39.66 12.20 49.36
CA MET A 115 39.33 11.32 50.47
C MET A 115 39.59 12.02 51.80
N ASP A 116 38.83 11.64 52.81
CA ASP A 116 39.10 12.06 54.17
C ASP A 116 40.43 11.43 54.67
N PRO A 117 41.03 11.95 55.75
CA PRO A 117 42.30 11.42 56.28
C PRO A 117 42.23 9.95 56.72
N SER A 118 41.03 9.38 56.89
CA SER A 118 40.84 7.96 57.19
C SER A 118 40.81 7.07 55.94
N GLY A 119 40.61 7.64 54.76
CA GLY A 119 40.55 6.94 53.47
C GLY A 119 39.24 6.20 53.22
N PHE A 120 38.21 6.42 54.04
CA PHE A 120 36.95 5.67 53.98
C PHE A 120 35.79 6.46 53.36
N TYR A 121 35.89 7.80 53.31
CA TYR A 121 34.82 8.64 52.77
C TYR A 121 35.37 9.60 51.71
N ALA A 122 34.61 9.77 50.63
CA ALA A 122 34.87 10.86 49.69
C ALA A 122 34.50 12.20 50.36
N LEU A 123 35.29 13.24 50.13
CA LEU A 123 35.05 14.58 50.65
C LEU A 123 34.41 15.45 49.58
N ASP A 124 33.35 16.18 49.93
CA ASP A 124 32.85 17.27 49.09
C ASP A 124 33.85 18.45 49.04
N SER A 125 33.57 19.48 48.22
CA SER A 125 34.44 20.66 48.12
C SER A 125 34.51 21.51 49.40
N ALA A 126 33.64 21.25 50.38
CA ALA A 126 33.68 21.85 51.71
C ALA A 126 34.44 20.99 52.74
N GLY A 127 34.95 19.82 52.35
CA GLY A 127 35.69 18.90 53.21
C GLY A 127 34.81 18.07 54.15
N GLN A 128 33.53 17.91 53.86
CA GLN A 128 32.60 17.05 54.62
C GLN A 128 32.53 15.64 54.00
N PRO A 129 32.52 14.56 54.82
CA PRO A 129 32.46 13.19 54.33
C PRO A 129 31.08 12.82 53.77
N PHE A 130 31.06 12.16 52.61
CA PHE A 130 29.85 11.70 51.93
C PHE A 130 29.56 10.23 52.30
N GLU A 131 28.38 9.94 52.88
CA GLU A 131 28.07 8.62 53.48
C GLU A 131 27.69 7.51 52.47
N ALA A 132 27.38 7.86 51.21
CA ALA A 132 26.98 6.91 50.17
C ALA A 132 28.01 6.87 49.03
N THR A 133 29.06 6.05 49.17
CA THR A 133 30.09 5.85 48.14
C THR A 133 30.14 4.40 47.67
N GLN A 134 30.16 4.21 46.35
CA GLN A 134 30.36 2.88 45.74
C GLN A 134 31.85 2.62 45.46
N TRP A 135 32.28 1.40 45.76
CA TRP A 135 33.66 0.93 45.61
C TRP A 135 33.71 -0.21 44.60
N MET A 136 34.74 -0.21 43.75
CA MET A 136 35.04 -1.35 42.89
C MET A 136 36.37 -1.99 43.28
N GLU A 137 36.40 -3.32 43.23
CA GLU A 137 37.59 -4.10 43.54
C GLU A 137 38.38 -4.33 42.25
N ILE A 138 39.62 -3.84 42.18
CA ILE A 138 40.51 -4.09 41.05
C ILE A 138 41.68 -4.97 41.50
N GLU A 139 42.06 -5.93 40.66
CA GLU A 139 43.26 -6.73 40.88
C GLU A 139 44.48 -5.96 40.38
N VAL A 140 45.35 -5.57 41.31
CA VAL A 140 46.59 -4.86 41.02
C VAL A 140 47.74 -5.83 41.19
N GLU A 141 48.63 -5.90 40.22
CA GLU A 141 49.79 -6.79 40.27
C GLU A 141 50.75 -6.26 41.36
N LYS A 142 51.05 -7.10 42.35
CA LYS A 142 51.86 -6.76 43.52
C LYS A 142 53.28 -6.51 43.03
N GLN A 143 53.71 -5.24 43.01
CA GLN A 143 55.11 -4.94 42.76
C GLN A 143 55.95 -5.67 43.82
N PRO A 144 57.01 -6.40 43.42
CA PRO A 144 57.83 -7.14 44.37
C PRO A 144 58.47 -6.17 45.36
N GLU A 145 58.14 -6.32 46.65
CA GLU A 145 58.64 -5.45 47.73
C GLU A 145 60.17 -5.43 47.87
N LYS A 146 60.91 -6.27 47.14
CA LYS A 146 62.38 -6.22 47.02
C LYS A 146 62.84 -6.73 45.65
N GLY A 147 62.77 -5.89 44.62
CA GLY A 147 63.45 -6.08 43.33
C GLY A 147 64.02 -4.73 42.85
N PRO A 148 65.18 -4.68 42.16
CA PRO A 148 65.85 -3.43 41.89
C PRO A 148 65.02 -2.59 40.92
N PHE A 149 64.95 -1.29 41.18
CA PHE A 149 64.48 -0.28 40.22
C PHE A 149 65.07 -0.57 38.82
N PRO A 150 64.32 -0.33 37.72
CA PRO A 150 64.91 -0.43 36.39
C PRO A 150 66.14 0.49 36.35
N PRO A 151 67.33 -0.06 36.03
CA PRO A 151 68.54 0.72 35.93
C PRO A 151 68.39 1.54 34.66
N ASN A 152 68.50 2.85 34.81
CA ASN A 152 69.08 3.81 33.87
C ASN A 152 68.38 5.14 34.04
N MET A 153 68.75 5.87 35.09
CA MET A 153 69.17 7.26 34.97
C MET A 153 70.16 7.58 36.08
N ALA A 154 71.10 6.67 36.30
CA ALA A 154 72.36 6.99 36.93
C ALA A 154 73.48 6.34 36.11
N ASP A 155 74.59 7.06 35.93
CA ASP A 155 75.78 6.45 35.34
C ASP A 155 76.28 5.29 36.24
N SER A 156 77.30 4.56 35.80
CA SER A 156 77.88 3.44 36.56
C SER A 156 78.46 3.82 37.94
N PHE A 157 78.33 5.09 38.36
CA PHE A 157 78.74 5.62 39.66
C PHE A 157 77.57 6.17 40.51
N GLY A 158 76.32 6.07 40.06
CA GLY A 158 75.15 6.41 40.87
C GLY A 158 74.74 7.90 40.87
N ILE A 159 75.15 8.68 39.87
CA ILE A 159 74.81 10.11 39.74
C ILE A 159 73.56 10.28 38.83
N PRO A 160 72.48 10.96 39.26
CA PRO A 160 71.27 11.14 38.45
C PRO A 160 71.58 11.81 37.09
N VAL A 161 71.00 11.27 36.01
CA VAL A 161 71.10 11.86 34.66
C VAL A 161 70.32 13.18 34.68
N VAL A 162 71.07 14.26 34.75
CA VAL A 162 70.59 15.62 34.60
C VAL A 162 70.75 16.07 33.15
N ASP A 163 69.89 16.95 32.68
CA ASP A 163 70.13 17.66 31.43
C ASP A 163 71.42 18.52 31.52
N ASP A 164 71.82 19.13 30.41
CA ASP A 164 72.97 20.04 30.30
C ASP A 164 72.85 21.31 31.17
N LYS A 165 71.74 21.48 31.90
CA LYS A 165 71.45 22.58 32.84
C LYS A 165 71.26 22.10 34.28
N GLY A 166 71.35 20.80 34.58
CA GLY A 166 71.30 20.26 35.94
C GLY A 166 69.91 19.82 36.43
N PHE A 167 68.90 19.68 35.56
CA PHE A 167 67.55 19.24 35.96
C PHE A 167 67.33 17.74 35.77
N ALA A 168 66.69 17.09 36.75
CA ALA A 168 66.36 15.67 36.72
C ALA A 168 65.18 15.37 35.79
N ILE A 169 65.22 14.23 35.08
CA ILE A 169 64.17 13.76 34.17
C ILE A 169 63.27 12.76 34.93
N TYR A 170 61.94 12.96 34.92
CA TYR A 170 61.00 12.28 35.84
C TYR A 170 60.13 11.16 35.22
N GLY A 171 60.23 10.91 33.92
CA GLY A 171 59.47 9.86 33.23
C GLY A 171 59.41 10.10 31.72
N GLN A 172 58.72 9.23 30.97
CA GLN A 172 58.40 9.44 29.55
C GLN A 172 56.88 9.41 29.35
N ASP A 173 56.36 10.24 28.43
CA ASP A 173 54.95 10.21 28.02
C ASP A 173 54.66 9.08 27.00
N GLU A 174 53.41 8.98 26.54
CA GLU A 174 52.96 8.00 25.55
C GLU A 174 53.63 8.14 24.16
N PHE A 175 54.35 9.25 23.94
CA PHE A 175 55.17 9.52 22.75
C PHE A 175 56.68 9.38 23.04
N ASN A 176 57.04 8.80 24.19
CA ASN A 176 58.40 8.57 24.67
C ASN A 176 59.20 9.86 24.97
N GLN A 177 58.51 10.99 25.24
CA GLN A 177 59.13 12.27 25.57
C GLN A 177 59.32 12.45 27.08
N PRO A 178 60.43 13.03 27.54
CA PRO A 178 60.74 13.20 28.95
C PRO A 178 59.79 14.21 29.59
N LEU A 179 59.35 13.86 30.79
CA LEU A 179 58.45 14.67 31.59
C LEU A 179 59.24 15.52 32.61
N ASP A 180 58.80 16.76 32.82
CA ASP A 180 59.24 17.58 33.94
C ASP A 180 58.61 17.09 35.26
N GLN A 181 59.03 17.73 36.36
CA GLN A 181 58.49 17.49 37.70
C GLN A 181 56.97 17.72 37.86
N ASN A 182 56.30 18.31 36.86
CA ASN A 182 54.85 18.55 36.85
C ASN A 182 54.11 17.64 35.86
N GLY A 183 54.79 16.66 35.24
CA GLY A 183 54.18 15.79 34.24
C GLY A 183 53.91 16.47 32.89
N LYS A 184 54.56 17.61 32.59
CA LYS A 184 54.54 18.24 31.26
C LYS A 184 55.76 17.80 30.44
N GLY A 185 55.52 17.45 29.18
CA GLY A 185 56.60 17.12 28.23
C GLY A 185 57.58 18.28 28.07
N VAL A 186 58.87 18.00 28.25
CA VAL A 186 59.96 18.97 28.09
C VAL A 186 60.52 18.84 26.68
N TRP A 187 60.30 19.86 25.86
CA TRP A 187 60.83 19.91 24.50
C TRP A 187 62.34 20.18 24.52
N TRP A 188 63.16 19.26 24.02
CA TRP A 188 64.58 19.49 23.78
C TRP A 188 64.85 19.86 22.31
N GLU A 189 65.86 20.71 22.06
CA GLU A 189 66.35 21.04 20.72
C GLU A 189 67.04 19.80 20.10
N GLY A 190 66.24 18.89 19.54
CA GLY A 190 66.73 17.64 18.94
C GLY A 190 65.66 16.57 18.72
N SER A 191 64.48 16.68 19.33
CA SER A 191 63.34 15.81 19.02
C SER A 191 62.77 16.27 17.69
N SER A 192 62.76 15.39 16.68
CA SER A 192 62.04 15.65 15.43
C SER A 192 60.61 16.03 15.79
N ARG A 193 60.17 17.24 15.41
CA ARG A 193 58.78 17.69 15.60
C ARG A 193 57.84 16.54 15.22
N PRO A 194 56.76 16.29 15.98
CA PRO A 194 55.77 15.29 15.58
C PRO A 194 55.38 15.60 14.12
N LYS A 195 55.55 14.59 13.26
CA LYS A 195 55.39 14.73 11.80
C LYS A 195 54.01 15.32 11.44
N TYR A 196 53.03 15.10 12.32
CA TYR A 196 51.67 15.63 12.26
C TYR A 196 51.25 16.15 13.65
N PRO A 197 51.42 17.45 13.93
CA PRO A 197 51.12 18.03 15.24
C PRO A 197 49.62 18.08 15.58
N ASP A 198 48.74 17.99 14.57
CA ASP A 198 47.28 18.05 14.72
C ASP A 198 46.60 16.67 14.59
N MET A 199 47.35 15.58 14.71
CA MET A 199 46.82 14.23 14.55
C MET A 199 45.76 13.91 15.61
N ILE A 200 44.64 13.34 15.17
CA ILE A 200 43.58 12.81 16.02
C ILE A 200 43.42 11.31 15.75
N ASP A 201 43.06 10.55 16.77
CA ASP A 201 42.65 9.16 16.58
C ASP A 201 41.48 9.07 15.59
N ILE A 202 41.57 8.15 14.63
CA ILE A 202 40.61 8.05 13.52
C ILE A 202 39.22 7.63 14.00
N GLY A 203 39.13 6.79 15.04
CA GLY A 203 37.86 6.38 15.64
C GLY A 203 37.17 7.55 16.33
N THR A 204 37.95 8.34 17.07
CA THR A 204 37.49 9.58 17.71
C THR A 204 36.98 10.59 16.69
N LEU A 205 37.71 10.75 15.58
CA LEU A 205 37.28 11.63 14.48
C LEU A 205 36.00 11.14 13.82
N ALA A 206 35.90 9.84 13.52
CA ALA A 206 34.71 9.24 12.95
C ALA A 206 33.48 9.44 13.84
N GLN A 207 33.62 9.23 15.15
CA GLN A 207 32.55 9.46 16.11
C GLN A 207 32.15 10.95 16.17
N LYS A 208 33.12 11.87 16.21
CA LYS A 208 32.88 13.32 16.25
C LYS A 208 32.14 13.82 15.01
N LYS A 209 32.49 13.30 13.83
CA LYS A 209 31.88 13.67 12.54
C LYS A 209 30.65 12.83 12.19
N LYS A 210 30.28 11.83 13.01
CA LYS A 210 29.28 10.80 12.68
C LYS A 210 29.56 10.17 11.30
N GLY A 211 30.83 9.96 10.99
CA GLY A 211 31.32 9.44 9.72
C GLY A 211 31.68 7.96 9.77
N ILE A 212 32.06 7.42 8.62
CA ILE A 212 32.61 6.08 8.44
C ILE A 212 34.08 6.16 8.02
N VAL A 213 34.86 5.15 8.40
CA VAL A 213 36.28 5.07 8.06
C VAL A 213 36.46 4.31 6.76
N LEU A 214 37.09 4.92 5.76
CA LEU A 214 37.31 4.32 4.45
C LEU A 214 38.73 4.56 3.94
N THR A 215 39.28 3.61 3.19
CA THR A 215 40.58 3.75 2.55
C THR A 215 40.41 4.41 1.16
N PRO A 216 41.12 5.50 0.85
CA PRO A 216 41.09 6.14 -0.48
C PRO A 216 41.64 5.23 -1.58
N ARG A 217 40.94 5.18 -2.70
CA ARG A 217 41.39 4.54 -3.95
C ARG A 217 41.32 5.54 -5.09
N VAL A 218 42.49 5.88 -5.62
CA VAL A 218 42.57 6.82 -6.76
C VAL A 218 42.03 6.14 -8.03
N ASP A 219 41.02 6.76 -8.63
CA ASP A 219 40.44 6.41 -9.93
C ASP A 219 40.14 7.69 -10.71
N ASN A 220 40.98 7.99 -11.70
CA ASN A 220 40.90 9.19 -12.53
C ASN A 220 39.73 9.17 -13.54
N THR A 221 38.96 8.08 -13.63
CA THR A 221 37.78 7.99 -14.50
C THR A 221 36.52 8.58 -13.88
N LEU A 222 36.57 8.98 -12.59
CA LEU A 222 35.42 9.43 -11.82
C LEU A 222 34.97 10.87 -12.10
N GLY A 223 35.82 11.69 -12.73
CA GLY A 223 35.55 13.12 -12.93
C GLY A 223 35.62 13.91 -11.63
N ASP A 224 34.61 14.72 -11.32
CA ASP A 224 34.53 15.56 -10.11
C ASP A 224 33.80 14.88 -8.94
N LYS A 225 33.62 13.55 -9.00
CA LYS A 225 32.79 12.78 -8.06
C LYS A 225 33.60 11.82 -7.20
N PHE A 226 33.09 11.57 -6.00
CA PHE A 226 33.53 10.48 -5.14
C PHE A 226 32.71 9.22 -5.42
N MET A 227 33.34 8.04 -5.43
CA MET A 227 32.63 6.77 -5.58
C MET A 227 32.50 6.06 -4.24
N LEU A 228 31.27 5.70 -3.86
CA LEU A 228 30.99 4.92 -2.66
C LEU A 228 30.20 3.66 -3.01
N SER A 229 30.32 2.63 -2.17
CA SER A 229 29.47 1.45 -2.26
C SER A 229 28.04 1.81 -1.83
N ALA A 230 27.04 1.09 -2.33
CA ALA A 230 25.64 1.34 -1.95
C ALA A 230 25.42 1.26 -0.43
N ARG A 231 26.14 0.38 0.26
CA ARG A 231 26.06 0.22 1.71
C ARG A 231 26.64 1.41 2.48
N ASN A 232 27.74 1.99 1.99
CA ASN A 232 28.34 3.17 2.60
C ASN A 232 27.48 4.41 2.41
N VAL A 233 26.86 4.54 1.24
CA VAL A 233 25.87 5.59 0.96
C VAL A 233 24.69 5.47 1.93
N GLU A 234 24.17 4.27 2.13
CA GLU A 234 23.09 3.99 3.11
C GLU A 234 23.52 4.27 4.55
N ALA A 235 24.73 3.83 4.96
CA ALA A 235 25.27 4.04 6.30
C ALA A 235 25.46 5.52 6.65
N LEU A 236 25.76 6.35 5.65
CA LEU A 236 25.86 7.81 5.78
C LEU A 236 24.51 8.52 5.66
N GLY A 237 23.43 7.81 5.35
CA GLY A 237 22.11 8.41 5.10
C GLY A 237 22.10 9.31 3.87
N LEU A 238 22.81 8.93 2.81
CA LEU A 238 22.97 9.73 1.59
C LEU A 238 22.29 9.09 0.37
N TYR A 239 22.24 9.83 -0.74
CA TYR A 239 21.82 9.38 -2.06
C TYR A 239 22.82 9.84 -3.12
N GLU A 240 22.84 9.16 -4.27
CA GLU A 240 23.68 9.55 -5.41
C GLU A 240 23.51 11.04 -5.74
N GLY A 241 24.63 11.75 -5.89
CA GLY A 241 24.68 13.19 -6.16
C GLY A 241 24.73 14.10 -4.93
N MET A 242 24.52 13.57 -3.70
CA MET A 242 24.66 14.33 -2.45
C MET A 242 26.13 14.60 -2.10
N MET A 243 26.36 15.60 -1.25
CA MET A 243 27.70 16.02 -0.84
C MET A 243 28.21 15.21 0.36
N ILE A 244 29.47 14.78 0.26
CA ILE A 244 30.25 14.26 1.39
C ILE A 244 31.38 15.22 1.73
N GLU A 245 31.84 15.13 2.97
CA GLU A 245 33.10 15.67 3.45
C GLU A 245 34.03 14.49 3.78
N ILE A 246 35.30 14.60 3.38
CA ILE A 246 36.36 13.68 3.77
C ILE A 246 37.37 14.44 4.62
N GLU A 247 37.91 13.80 5.65
CA GLU A 247 38.92 14.38 6.51
C GLU A 247 40.01 13.35 6.86
N ASP A 248 41.26 13.73 6.62
CA ASP A 248 42.43 12.95 7.00
C ASP A 248 42.73 13.11 8.50
N HIS A 249 42.89 11.98 9.20
CA HIS A 249 43.07 12.00 10.66
C HIS A 249 44.46 12.50 11.10
N LYS A 250 45.47 12.45 10.21
CA LYS A 250 46.83 12.89 10.50
C LYS A 250 47.03 14.36 10.18
N THR A 251 46.71 14.77 8.96
CA THR A 251 46.95 16.15 8.48
C THR A 251 45.80 17.10 8.74
N ARG A 252 44.62 16.57 9.11
CA ARG A 252 43.36 17.35 9.19
C ARG A 252 42.99 17.99 7.85
N GLY A 253 43.55 17.48 6.75
CA GLY A 253 43.21 17.90 5.40
C GLY A 253 41.78 17.48 5.07
N THR A 254 41.01 18.40 4.48
CA THR A 254 39.60 18.19 4.18
C THR A 254 39.35 18.23 2.68
N GLY A 255 38.45 17.37 2.20
CA GLY A 255 37.90 17.44 0.84
C GLY A 255 36.38 17.35 0.87
N ALA A 256 35.73 17.84 -0.18
CA ALA A 256 34.28 17.70 -0.32
C ALA A 256 33.87 17.52 -1.78
N GLY A 257 32.80 16.79 -2.02
CA GLY A 257 32.27 16.62 -3.36
C GLY A 257 31.07 15.70 -3.43
N ARG A 258 30.50 15.58 -4.63
CA ARG A 258 29.28 14.80 -4.86
C ARG A 258 29.59 13.32 -4.99
N ILE A 259 28.72 12.49 -4.45
CA ILE A 259 28.87 11.04 -4.52
C ILE A 259 28.28 10.46 -5.81
N LYS A 260 28.90 9.38 -6.27
CA LYS A 260 28.43 8.46 -7.31
C LYS A 260 28.40 7.07 -6.71
N THR A 261 27.26 6.39 -6.77
CA THR A 261 27.19 5.00 -6.31
C THR A 261 27.82 4.08 -7.35
N GLY A 262 28.72 3.20 -6.94
CA GLY A 262 29.44 2.33 -7.87
C GLY A 262 29.87 1.01 -7.28
N SER A 263 30.39 0.13 -8.14
CA SER A 263 30.94 -1.18 -7.76
C SER A 263 32.32 -1.01 -7.12
N ILE A 264 32.34 -0.55 -5.87
CA ILE A 264 33.53 -0.43 -5.03
C ILE A 264 33.29 -1.20 -3.72
N GLU A 265 34.34 -1.80 -3.13
CA GLU A 265 34.19 -2.54 -1.87
C GLU A 265 33.85 -1.57 -0.72
N ASP A 266 33.08 -2.05 0.27
CA ASP A 266 32.60 -1.25 1.41
C ASP A 266 33.71 -0.58 2.25
N ARG A 267 34.96 -1.03 2.15
CA ARG A 267 36.09 -0.41 2.85
C ARG A 267 36.77 0.73 2.08
N PHE A 268 36.40 0.96 0.82
CA PHE A 268 37.08 1.92 -0.06
C PHE A 268 36.18 3.10 -0.42
N ILE A 269 36.82 4.24 -0.67
CA ILE A 269 36.22 5.38 -1.35
C ILE A 269 37.02 5.69 -2.62
N GLY A 270 36.34 5.74 -3.75
CA GLY A 270 36.94 6.13 -5.03
C GLY A 270 37.02 7.65 -5.13
N MET A 271 38.16 8.19 -5.56
CA MET A 271 38.34 9.63 -5.79
C MET A 271 39.37 9.87 -6.88
N THR A 272 39.40 11.06 -7.48
CA THR A 272 40.45 11.42 -8.45
C THR A 272 41.75 11.80 -7.76
N GLN A 273 42.86 11.79 -8.51
CA GLN A 273 44.15 12.24 -8.00
C GLN A 273 44.08 13.69 -7.49
N ASP A 274 43.39 14.56 -8.23
CA ASP A 274 43.22 15.96 -7.84
C ASP A 274 42.46 16.10 -6.50
N ALA A 275 41.40 15.30 -6.29
CA ALA A 275 40.65 15.29 -5.04
C ALA A 275 41.47 14.72 -3.87
N TYR A 276 42.28 13.69 -4.15
CA TYR A 276 43.19 13.08 -3.17
C TYR A 276 44.26 14.09 -2.71
N ASP A 277 44.88 14.79 -3.65
CA ASP A 277 45.93 15.78 -3.39
C ASP A 277 45.36 17.04 -2.72
N ALA A 278 44.18 17.50 -3.14
CA ALA A 278 43.50 18.66 -2.56
C ALA A 278 43.08 18.41 -1.09
N ALA A 279 42.68 17.19 -0.76
CA ALA A 279 42.37 16.80 0.61
C ALA A 279 43.62 16.57 1.49
N ASN A 280 44.83 16.73 0.94
CA ASN A 280 46.11 16.56 1.62
C ASN A 280 46.22 15.22 2.38
N ILE A 281 45.74 14.14 1.74
CA ILE A 281 45.74 12.80 2.30
C ILE A 281 47.15 12.23 2.22
N VAL A 282 47.69 11.81 3.36
CA VAL A 282 49.07 11.32 3.42
C VAL A 282 49.11 9.80 3.53
N GLU A 283 50.13 9.19 2.93
CA GLU A 283 50.49 7.77 3.16
C GLU A 283 49.45 6.69 2.78
N LYS A 284 48.44 6.99 1.94
CA LYS A 284 47.34 6.05 1.59
C LYS A 284 46.63 5.49 2.83
N ASP A 285 46.56 6.28 3.89
CA ASP A 285 45.89 5.88 5.11
C ASP A 285 44.37 6.06 5.02
N ASP A 286 43.69 5.48 6.01
CA ASP A 286 42.26 5.60 6.16
C ASP A 286 41.84 7.05 6.47
N VAL A 287 40.74 7.46 5.84
CA VAL A 287 40.12 8.77 6.04
C VAL A 287 38.74 8.61 6.64
N VAL A 288 38.27 9.66 7.32
CA VAL A 288 36.88 9.73 7.79
C VAL A 288 36.03 10.37 6.71
N VAL A 289 34.98 9.67 6.29
CA VAL A 289 33.99 10.14 5.33
C VAL A 289 32.70 10.41 6.08
N SER A 290 32.15 11.63 5.94
CA SER A 290 30.93 12.05 6.63
C SER A 290 29.98 12.78 5.68
N SER A 291 28.70 12.82 6.05
CA SER A 291 27.70 13.60 5.31
C SER A 291 27.97 15.10 5.49
N ALA A 292 28.09 15.84 4.37
CA ALA A 292 28.07 17.30 4.40
C ALA A 292 26.63 17.86 4.38
N GLU A 293 25.63 16.97 4.21
CA GLU A 293 24.21 17.32 4.22
C GLU A 293 23.67 17.36 5.65
N ALA A 294 22.61 18.14 5.86
CA ALA A 294 21.91 18.18 7.14
C ALA A 294 21.44 16.77 7.57
N PRO A 295 21.48 16.43 8.87
CA PRO A 295 21.03 15.14 9.38
C PRO A 295 19.61 14.81 8.92
N ILE A 296 19.36 13.54 8.63
CA ILE A 296 18.02 13.07 8.25
C ILE A 296 17.29 12.63 9.51
N GLU A 297 16.20 13.31 9.82
CA GLU A 297 15.30 12.94 10.91
C GLU A 297 14.27 11.92 10.41
N GLN A 298 14.23 10.76 11.06
CA GLN A 298 13.22 9.76 10.79
C GLN A 298 11.87 10.22 11.36
N ARG A 299 10.84 10.26 10.51
CA ARG A 299 9.48 10.67 10.86
C ARG A 299 8.47 9.71 10.25
N GLU A 300 7.44 9.35 11.00
CA GLU A 300 6.35 8.51 10.46
C GLU A 300 5.39 9.30 9.55
N VAL A 301 5.25 10.59 9.83
CA VAL A 301 4.35 11.52 9.14
C VAL A 301 5.09 12.80 8.82
N MET A 302 4.88 13.32 7.61
CA MET A 302 5.45 14.60 7.18
C MET A 302 4.41 15.43 6.45
N THR A 303 4.37 16.74 6.71
CA THR A 303 3.54 17.69 5.95
C THR A 303 4.36 18.24 4.79
N VAL A 304 3.85 18.11 3.56
CA VAL A 304 4.53 18.55 2.34
C VAL A 304 3.57 19.31 1.44
N THR A 305 4.12 20.21 0.61
CA THR A 305 3.36 20.93 -0.42
C THR A 305 3.14 20.04 -1.63
N VAL A 306 1.92 20.03 -2.16
CA VAL A 306 1.55 19.22 -3.33
C VAL A 306 1.72 20.01 -4.61
N LYS A 307 2.31 19.36 -5.61
CA LYS A 307 2.24 19.76 -7.01
C LYS A 307 1.53 18.68 -7.81
N THR A 308 0.41 19.01 -8.43
CA THR A 308 -0.29 18.06 -9.30
C THR A 308 0.41 17.95 -10.67
N MET A 309 0.39 16.75 -11.24
CA MET A 309 0.92 16.45 -12.57
C MET A 309 -0.11 15.66 -13.37
N ASP A 310 -0.40 16.12 -14.58
CA ASP A 310 -1.29 15.40 -15.49
C ASP A 310 -0.59 14.15 -16.04
N ASP A 311 -1.38 13.08 -16.24
CA ASP A 311 -0.95 11.84 -16.90
C ASP A 311 0.29 11.19 -16.24
N TYR A 312 0.39 11.30 -14.91
CA TYR A 312 1.50 10.74 -14.12
C TYR A 312 1.33 9.23 -13.81
N GLY A 313 0.36 8.59 -14.47
CA GLY A 313 0.17 7.14 -14.44
C GLY A 313 -0.22 6.58 -13.06
N GLY A 314 -0.94 7.34 -12.25
CA GLY A 314 -1.36 6.92 -10.91
C GLY A 314 -0.22 6.82 -9.90
N MET A 315 0.89 7.51 -10.16
CA MET A 315 2.06 7.54 -9.27
C MET A 315 2.10 8.85 -8.47
N CYS A 316 2.96 8.86 -7.46
CA CYS A 316 3.47 10.08 -6.84
C CYS A 316 5.00 10.07 -6.85
N ALA A 317 5.60 11.25 -6.83
CA ALA A 317 7.04 11.45 -6.81
C ALA A 317 7.47 12.21 -5.55
N ILE A 318 8.48 11.71 -4.87
CA ILE A 318 9.08 12.35 -3.69
C ILE A 318 10.58 12.58 -3.90
N GLY A 319 11.12 13.58 -3.20
CA GLY A 319 12.55 13.82 -3.17
C GLY A 319 13.32 12.73 -2.40
N PRO A 320 14.63 12.54 -2.65
CA PRO A 320 15.42 11.50 -2.00
C PRO A 320 15.50 11.66 -0.47
N ARG A 321 15.60 12.89 0.05
CA ARG A 321 15.65 13.14 1.50
C ARG A 321 14.32 12.85 2.20
N LEU A 322 13.20 13.18 1.56
CA LEU A 322 11.87 12.78 2.03
C LEU A 322 11.73 11.26 2.08
N SER A 323 12.23 10.57 1.06
CA SER A 323 12.25 9.11 1.02
C SER A 323 12.99 8.50 2.20
N LEU A 324 14.17 9.02 2.53
CA LEU A 324 14.94 8.56 3.70
C LEU A 324 14.27 8.93 5.02
N SER A 325 13.69 10.13 5.13
CA SER A 325 13.01 10.59 6.34
C SER A 325 11.78 9.73 6.68
N LEU A 326 11.08 9.23 5.65
CA LEU A 326 9.95 8.32 5.81
C LEU A 326 10.35 6.85 5.93
N ASN A 327 11.65 6.53 5.82
CA ASN A 327 12.17 5.16 5.77
C ASN A 327 11.62 4.31 4.61
N LEU A 328 11.43 4.89 3.41
CA LEU A 328 11.09 4.17 2.17
C LEU A 328 12.31 3.41 1.59
N GLY A 329 13.18 2.92 2.49
CA GLY A 329 14.63 2.78 2.31
C GLY A 329 15.08 2.24 0.95
N GLY A 330 15.64 3.10 0.09
CA GLY A 330 16.43 2.76 -1.11
C GLY A 330 15.84 1.77 -2.13
N ARG A 331 14.65 1.22 -1.88
CA ARG A 331 14.17 -0.01 -2.48
C ARG A 331 12.83 0.22 -3.14
N SER A 332 12.90 0.14 -4.47
CA SER A 332 11.82 -0.13 -5.40
C SER A 332 10.76 0.96 -5.57
N THR A 333 10.76 1.53 -6.78
CA THR A 333 9.54 1.85 -7.52
C THR A 333 8.46 0.81 -7.21
N ASN A 334 7.28 1.26 -6.73
CA ASN A 334 6.06 0.50 -6.36
C ASN A 334 5.74 0.37 -4.86
N GLU A 335 6.51 0.94 -3.94
CA GLU A 335 5.97 1.16 -2.58
C GLU A 335 4.75 2.08 -2.64
N VAL A 336 3.81 1.93 -1.70
CA VAL A 336 2.59 2.75 -1.67
C VAL A 336 2.68 3.74 -0.54
N MET A 337 2.43 5.00 -0.87
CA MET A 337 2.31 6.09 0.06
C MET A 337 0.85 6.48 0.18
N SER A 338 0.40 6.73 1.41
CA SER A 338 -0.87 7.38 1.66
C SER A 338 -0.62 8.85 1.96
N PHE A 339 -1.51 9.69 1.46
CA PHE A 339 -1.50 11.12 1.70
C PHE A 339 -2.89 11.56 2.16
N GLU A 340 -2.94 12.43 3.16
CA GLU A 340 -4.17 12.84 3.85
C GLU A 340 -4.22 14.37 3.95
N ASP A 341 -5.40 14.93 3.69
CA ASP A 341 -5.69 16.33 3.92
C ASP A 341 -5.89 16.56 5.43
N PRO A 342 -5.02 17.35 6.08
CA PRO A 342 -5.10 17.55 7.53
C PRO A 342 -6.38 18.28 7.97
N LEU A 343 -7.08 18.98 7.06
CA LEU A 343 -8.29 19.73 7.39
C LEU A 343 -9.56 18.90 7.23
N THR A 344 -9.64 18.09 6.17
CA THR A 344 -10.87 17.35 5.83
C THR A 344 -10.81 15.87 6.21
N GLY A 345 -9.62 15.32 6.46
CA GLY A 345 -9.40 13.87 6.60
C GLY A 345 -9.56 13.11 5.28
N SER A 346 -9.70 13.81 4.16
CA SER A 346 -9.73 13.20 2.83
C SER A 346 -8.39 12.56 2.53
N PHE A 347 -8.37 11.30 2.11
CA PHE A 347 -7.12 10.59 1.87
C PHE A 347 -7.03 9.99 0.47
N GLY A 348 -5.78 9.78 0.04
CA GLY A 348 -5.41 9.10 -1.17
C GLY A 348 -4.25 8.15 -0.97
N ALA A 349 -4.00 7.32 -1.97
CA ALA A 349 -2.84 6.46 -2.01
C ALA A 349 -2.32 6.32 -3.44
N ALA A 350 -0.99 6.30 -3.59
CA ALA A 350 -0.34 6.16 -4.88
C ALA A 350 0.97 5.38 -4.76
N LYS A 351 1.41 4.79 -5.88
CA LYS A 351 2.72 4.16 -5.99
C LYS A 351 3.81 5.24 -6.04
N VAL A 352 4.88 5.03 -5.30
CA VAL A 352 5.96 6.01 -5.13
C VAL A 352 7.05 5.81 -6.18
N LYS A 353 7.53 6.93 -6.71
CA LYS A 353 8.76 7.07 -7.47
C LYS A 353 9.66 8.10 -6.78
N ILE A 354 10.97 7.87 -6.78
CA ILE A 354 11.94 8.84 -6.26
C ILE A 354 12.36 9.75 -7.42
N ASP A 355 12.23 11.07 -7.21
CA ASP A 355 12.61 12.11 -8.15
C ASP A 355 13.75 12.97 -7.56
N PRO A 356 15.01 12.80 -8.03
CA PRO A 356 16.16 13.54 -7.51
C PRO A 356 16.07 15.06 -7.66
N GLU A 357 15.23 15.56 -8.58
CA GLU A 357 15.08 16.99 -8.83
C GLU A 357 14.02 17.64 -7.93
N LEU A 358 13.34 16.86 -7.09
CA LEU A 358 12.23 17.36 -6.28
C LEU A 358 12.72 17.96 -4.95
N PRO A 359 12.28 19.18 -4.59
CA PRO A 359 12.58 19.80 -3.30
C PRO A 359 12.10 18.95 -2.10
N GLU A 360 12.76 19.13 -0.96
CA GLU A 360 12.51 18.36 0.27
C GLU A 360 11.15 18.62 0.92
N ASN A 361 10.45 19.69 0.54
CA ASN A 361 9.15 20.06 1.10
C ASN A 361 8.01 19.86 0.09
N MET A 362 8.26 19.15 -1.02
CA MET A 362 7.32 19.01 -2.12
C MET A 362 7.10 17.55 -2.50
N ILE A 363 5.86 17.22 -2.87
CA ILE A 363 5.48 15.96 -3.51
C ILE A 363 4.81 16.26 -4.85
N LYS A 364 5.09 15.45 -5.88
CA LYS A 364 4.30 15.45 -7.12
C LYS A 364 3.26 14.33 -7.06
N ILE A 365 2.00 14.62 -7.32
CA ILE A 365 0.92 13.61 -7.31
C ILE A 365 0.20 13.64 -8.65
N ASP A 366 -0.16 12.48 -9.18
CA ASP A 366 -1.05 12.41 -10.35
C ASP A 366 -2.35 13.18 -10.07
N SER A 367 -2.67 14.14 -10.95
CA SER A 367 -3.90 14.94 -10.92
C SER A 367 -5.16 14.08 -10.72
N GLU A 368 -5.25 12.91 -11.36
CA GLU A 368 -6.42 12.03 -11.29
C GLU A 368 -6.59 11.43 -9.90
N ILE A 369 -5.49 11.03 -9.24
CA ILE A 369 -5.59 10.51 -7.88
C ILE A 369 -5.90 11.66 -6.91
N TYR A 370 -5.20 12.78 -7.05
CA TYR A 370 -5.38 13.92 -6.17
C TYR A 370 -6.83 14.44 -6.19
N GLU A 371 -7.41 14.61 -7.37
CA GLU A 371 -8.82 14.98 -7.52
C GLU A 371 -9.77 13.89 -7.01
N ALA A 372 -9.50 12.62 -7.32
CA ALA A 372 -10.35 11.51 -6.90
C ALA A 372 -10.34 11.26 -5.39
N SER A 373 -9.26 11.62 -4.70
CA SER A 373 -9.14 11.61 -3.24
C SER A 373 -9.92 12.72 -2.56
N GLY A 374 -10.42 13.71 -3.31
CA GLY A 374 -11.17 14.85 -2.74
C GLY A 374 -10.31 15.79 -1.91
N ILE A 375 -8.99 15.79 -2.13
CA ILE A 375 -8.05 16.66 -1.41
C ILE A 375 -8.09 18.04 -2.04
N GLY A 376 -8.39 19.05 -1.23
CA GLY A 376 -8.48 20.45 -1.67
C GLY A 376 -7.32 21.32 -1.17
N SER A 377 -6.51 20.77 -0.27
CA SER A 377 -5.39 21.46 0.38
C SER A 377 -4.11 21.44 -0.46
N ASP A 378 -3.39 22.57 -0.49
CA ASP A 378 -2.05 22.67 -1.08
C ASP A 378 -0.97 21.91 -0.29
N GLN A 379 -1.30 21.50 0.94
CA GLN A 379 -0.46 20.67 1.79
C GLN A 379 -1.14 19.36 2.18
N VAL A 380 -0.37 18.28 2.24
CA VAL A 380 -0.86 16.97 2.69
C VAL A 380 0.11 16.36 3.68
N GLU A 381 -0.44 15.55 4.58
CA GLU A 381 0.34 14.66 5.41
C GLU A 381 0.64 13.38 4.65
N ILE A 382 1.92 13.09 4.44
CA ILE A 382 2.38 11.86 3.80
C ILE A 382 2.89 10.86 4.84
N ARG A 383 2.60 9.58 4.60
CA ARG A 383 3.08 8.46 5.41
C ARG A 383 3.20 7.18 4.57
N ILE A 384 4.09 6.28 4.98
CA ILE A 384 4.14 4.93 4.38
C ILE A 384 2.80 4.25 4.61
N ASN A 385 2.19 3.72 3.56
CA ASN A 385 0.95 2.98 3.71
C ASN A 385 1.22 1.63 4.39
N LYS A 386 0.84 1.52 5.67
CA LYS A 386 0.90 0.27 6.45
C LYS A 386 -0.28 -0.67 6.13
N ARG A 387 -1.31 -0.20 5.41
CA ARG A 387 -2.52 -0.98 5.08
C ARG A 387 -2.19 -2.07 4.04
N LYS A 388 -2.78 -3.24 4.19
CA LYS A 388 -2.64 -4.33 3.21
C LYS A 388 -3.34 -3.95 1.90
N ILE A 389 -2.59 -4.00 0.80
CA ILE A 389 -3.16 -3.85 -0.54
C ILE A 389 -3.67 -5.20 -1.00
N ILE A 390 -4.95 -5.27 -1.32
CA ILE A 390 -5.63 -6.49 -1.75
C ILE A 390 -5.84 -6.52 -3.27
N ALA A 391 -5.75 -7.71 -3.87
CA ALA A 391 -6.03 -7.87 -5.29
C ALA A 391 -7.54 -7.97 -5.55
N ILE A 392 -8.05 -7.17 -6.48
CA ILE A 392 -9.45 -7.24 -6.91
C ILE A 392 -9.65 -8.49 -7.78
N GLN A 393 -10.60 -9.34 -7.41
CA GLN A 393 -10.98 -10.53 -8.16
C GLN A 393 -12.06 -10.23 -9.20
N GLU A 394 -13.07 -9.48 -8.78
CA GLU A 394 -14.20 -9.06 -9.63
C GLU A 394 -14.48 -7.58 -9.39
N ALA A 395 -14.78 -6.81 -10.43
CA ALA A 395 -15.21 -5.42 -10.33
C ALA A 395 -16.34 -5.12 -11.31
N THR A 396 -17.36 -4.41 -10.83
CA THR A 396 -18.32 -3.71 -11.67
C THR A 396 -17.85 -2.28 -11.86
N ILE A 397 -17.57 -1.91 -13.10
CA ILE A 397 -17.08 -0.60 -13.48
C ILE A 397 -18.18 0.17 -14.19
N GLY A 398 -18.53 1.32 -13.64
CA GLY A 398 -19.36 2.35 -14.26
C GLY A 398 -18.57 3.12 -15.31
N ILE A 399 -19.16 3.30 -16.49
CA ILE A 399 -18.62 4.06 -17.61
C ILE A 399 -19.54 5.25 -17.91
N ASN A 400 -19.00 6.46 -17.82
CA ASN A 400 -19.68 7.69 -18.20
C ASN A 400 -18.80 8.45 -19.21
N PRO A 401 -19.30 9.02 -20.32
CA PRO A 401 -18.50 9.87 -21.19
C PRO A 401 -17.97 11.11 -20.45
N ILE A 402 -16.73 11.50 -20.74
CA ILE A 402 -16.13 12.75 -20.21
C ILE A 402 -16.72 13.97 -20.92
N SER A 403 -17.11 13.80 -22.20
CA SER A 403 -17.62 14.85 -23.07
C SER A 403 -19.05 14.52 -23.55
N GLY A 404 -19.64 15.32 -24.45
CA GLY A 404 -20.99 15.12 -24.98
C GLY A 404 -21.20 13.86 -25.85
N ASP A 405 -20.27 12.91 -25.82
CA ASP A 405 -20.33 11.65 -26.54
C ASP A 405 -21.49 10.77 -26.04
N GLN A 406 -22.00 9.89 -26.91
CA GLN A 406 -22.99 8.90 -26.50
C GLN A 406 -22.35 7.85 -25.58
N VAL A 407 -22.99 7.56 -24.44
CA VAL A 407 -22.50 6.60 -23.42
C VAL A 407 -22.15 5.26 -24.04
N TRP A 408 -22.94 4.79 -25.01
CA TRP A 408 -22.73 3.51 -25.67
C TRP A 408 -21.47 3.48 -26.56
N GLU A 409 -21.13 4.58 -27.21
CA GLU A 409 -19.94 4.67 -28.05
C GLU A 409 -18.68 4.53 -27.19
N VAL A 410 -18.64 5.26 -26.07
CA VAL A 410 -17.56 5.20 -25.08
C VAL A 410 -17.48 3.82 -24.45
N LEU A 411 -18.62 3.22 -24.09
CA LEU A 411 -18.67 1.84 -23.58
C LEU A 411 -18.15 0.83 -24.61
N SER A 412 -18.50 0.98 -25.89
CA SER A 412 -18.04 0.12 -26.98
C SER A 412 -16.54 0.25 -27.23
N LYS A 413 -16.00 1.48 -27.17
CA LYS A 413 -14.55 1.73 -27.18
C LYS A 413 -13.87 1.05 -26.00
N ALA A 414 -14.40 1.21 -24.78
CA ALA A 414 -13.86 0.55 -23.59
C ALA A 414 -13.85 -0.99 -23.70
N ARG A 415 -14.90 -1.58 -24.32
CA ARG A 415 -14.96 -3.03 -24.61
C ARG A 415 -13.87 -3.47 -25.59
N ARG A 416 -13.66 -2.71 -26.68
CA ARG A 416 -12.62 -3.02 -27.69
C ARG A 416 -11.21 -3.01 -27.07
N TYR A 417 -10.99 -2.16 -26.06
CA TYR A 417 -9.69 -1.96 -25.43
C TYR A 417 -9.63 -2.43 -23.97
N VAL A 418 -10.33 -3.51 -23.62
CA VAL A 418 -10.36 -4.04 -22.24
C VAL A 418 -8.96 -4.36 -21.69
N GLY A 419 -8.06 -4.90 -22.54
CA GLY A 419 -6.68 -5.17 -22.13
C GLY A 419 -5.96 -3.90 -21.70
N ASN A 420 -6.14 -2.82 -22.46
CA ASN A 420 -5.58 -1.51 -22.14
C ASN A 420 -6.23 -0.93 -20.88
N LEU A 421 -7.54 -1.09 -20.71
CA LEU A 421 -8.25 -0.67 -19.48
C LEU A 421 -7.67 -1.37 -18.25
N LYS A 422 -7.46 -2.69 -18.30
CA LYS A 422 -6.87 -3.45 -17.19
C LYS A 422 -5.45 -3.00 -16.88
N SER A 423 -4.60 -2.87 -17.91
CA SER A 423 -3.21 -2.42 -17.74
C SER A 423 -3.13 -1.00 -17.20
N TRP A 424 -4.04 -0.12 -17.64
CA TRP A 424 -4.13 1.24 -17.14
C TRP A 424 -4.59 1.27 -15.68
N LEU A 425 -5.67 0.55 -15.33
CA LEU A 425 -6.17 0.44 -13.95
C LEU A 425 -5.15 -0.19 -12.98
N ALA A 426 -4.30 -1.10 -13.45
CA ALA A 426 -3.26 -1.74 -12.62
C ALA A 426 -2.19 -0.75 -12.12
N ASN A 427 -2.09 0.43 -12.72
CA ASN A 427 -1.18 1.46 -12.25
C ASN A 427 -1.70 2.20 -11.01
N TYR A 428 -3.02 2.20 -10.78
CA TYR A 428 -3.66 2.94 -9.71
C TYR A 428 -3.84 2.06 -8.46
N ILE A 429 -3.72 2.70 -7.29
CA ILE A 429 -4.22 2.14 -6.02
C ILE A 429 -5.68 2.57 -5.88
N VAL A 430 -6.51 1.59 -5.58
CA VAL A 430 -7.96 1.69 -5.68
C VAL A 430 -8.58 1.68 -4.30
N PHE A 431 -9.52 2.58 -4.07
CA PHE A 431 -10.34 2.65 -2.86
C PHE A 431 -11.77 3.02 -3.22
N LYS A 432 -12.66 2.96 -2.23
CA LYS A 432 -14.08 3.25 -2.42
C LYS A 432 -14.28 4.66 -3.00
N ASP A 433 -15.23 4.78 -3.92
CA ASP A 433 -15.62 6.05 -4.57
C ASP A 433 -14.56 6.70 -5.48
N LEU A 434 -13.43 6.02 -5.73
CA LEU A 434 -12.43 6.47 -6.71
C LEU A 434 -13.08 6.65 -8.10
N LYS A 435 -12.87 7.83 -8.68
CA LYS A 435 -13.30 8.19 -10.05
C LYS A 435 -12.06 8.56 -10.85
N LEU A 436 -11.85 7.90 -11.99
CA LEU A 436 -10.67 8.11 -12.83
C LEU A 436 -11.10 8.53 -14.24
N ARG A 437 -10.42 9.52 -14.84
CA ARG A 437 -10.67 9.89 -16.25
C ARG A 437 -9.72 9.12 -17.17
N TRP A 438 -10.27 8.13 -17.87
CA TRP A 438 -9.56 7.41 -18.91
C TRP A 438 -9.63 8.18 -20.24
N LYS A 439 -8.72 9.15 -20.39
CA LYS A 439 -8.67 10.08 -21.53
C LYS A 439 -8.61 9.38 -22.89
N GLN A 440 -7.88 8.26 -23.01
CA GLN A 440 -7.75 7.52 -24.27
C GLN A 440 -9.08 6.96 -24.80
N ALA A 441 -10.03 6.67 -23.91
CA ALA A 441 -11.36 6.21 -24.28
C ALA A 441 -12.43 7.29 -24.19
N GLY A 442 -12.09 8.50 -23.72
CA GLY A 442 -13.07 9.55 -23.40
C GLY A 442 -14.02 9.15 -22.27
N ALA A 443 -13.57 8.28 -21.34
CA ALA A 443 -14.42 7.65 -20.33
C ALA A 443 -14.05 8.07 -18.91
N LEU A 444 -15.03 8.54 -18.14
CA LEU A 444 -14.97 8.58 -16.69
C LEU A 444 -15.32 7.18 -16.15
N ILE A 445 -14.41 6.65 -15.35
CA ILE A 445 -14.44 5.30 -14.80
C ILE A 445 -14.74 5.41 -13.32
N LYS A 446 -15.79 4.72 -12.86
CA LYS A 446 -16.12 4.61 -11.45
C LYS A 446 -16.24 3.15 -11.06
N ILE A 447 -15.80 2.78 -9.88
CA ILE A 447 -15.98 1.42 -9.37
C ILE A 447 -17.30 1.40 -8.60
N LEU A 448 -18.26 0.65 -9.13
CA LEU A 448 -19.61 0.54 -8.58
C LEU A 448 -19.72 -0.55 -7.52
N ASP A 449 -19.00 -1.65 -7.72
CA ASP A 449 -19.00 -2.83 -6.86
C ASP A 449 -17.72 -3.62 -7.09
N SER A 450 -17.23 -4.35 -6.09
CA SER A 450 -16.04 -5.20 -6.23
C SER A 450 -16.03 -6.36 -5.24
N LYS A 451 -15.26 -7.39 -5.59
CA LYS A 451 -14.91 -8.50 -4.70
C LYS A 451 -13.39 -8.59 -4.55
N PRO A 452 -12.86 -8.49 -3.32
CA PRO A 452 -13.58 -8.15 -2.09
C PRO A 452 -14.12 -6.70 -2.10
N ASP A 453 -15.06 -6.40 -1.19
CA ASP A 453 -15.64 -5.06 -1.04
C ASP A 453 -14.57 -4.06 -0.54
N LEU A 454 -14.65 -2.82 -1.03
CA LEU A 454 -13.71 -1.74 -0.70
C LEU A 454 -14.22 -0.85 0.45
N SER A 455 -15.21 -1.30 1.22
CA SER A 455 -15.74 -0.52 2.34
C SER A 455 -14.69 -0.28 3.43
N GLY A 456 -14.73 0.91 4.03
CA GLY A 456 -13.76 1.36 5.04
C GLY A 456 -12.42 1.75 4.43
N ASP A 457 -11.35 1.49 5.16
CA ASP A 457 -9.97 1.87 4.83
C ASP A 457 -9.24 0.83 3.98
N VAL A 458 -9.97 0.18 3.06
CA VAL A 458 -9.42 -0.90 2.23
C VAL A 458 -8.80 -0.33 0.96
N LEU A 459 -7.53 -0.66 0.73
CA LEU A 459 -6.81 -0.33 -0.50
C LEU A 459 -6.65 -1.57 -1.37
N ALA A 460 -6.84 -1.42 -2.67
CA ALA A 460 -6.80 -2.53 -3.61
C ALA A 460 -6.05 -2.20 -4.89
N GLU A 461 -5.78 -3.23 -5.69
CA GLU A 461 -5.18 -3.10 -7.01
C GLU A 461 -5.84 -4.04 -8.02
N PHE A 462 -5.92 -3.60 -9.28
CA PHE A 462 -6.33 -4.45 -10.38
C PHE A 462 -5.19 -5.36 -10.82
N LYS A 463 -5.52 -6.62 -11.12
CA LYS A 463 -4.61 -7.58 -11.75
C LYS A 463 -5.07 -7.89 -13.17
N PRO A 464 -4.18 -8.37 -14.06
CA PRO A 464 -4.59 -8.82 -15.39
C PRO A 464 -5.71 -9.88 -15.37
N THR A 465 -5.74 -10.68 -14.30
CA THR A 465 -6.73 -11.73 -14.05
C THR A 465 -8.07 -11.24 -13.49
N THR A 466 -8.19 -9.96 -13.10
CA THR A 466 -9.44 -9.42 -12.55
C THR A 466 -10.58 -9.51 -13.56
N ASN A 467 -11.73 -10.03 -13.14
CA ASN A 467 -12.95 -10.04 -13.95
C ASN A 467 -13.64 -8.67 -13.87
N ILE A 468 -13.90 -8.06 -15.02
CA ILE A 468 -14.51 -6.74 -15.10
C ILE A 468 -15.89 -6.84 -15.76
N LEU A 469 -16.90 -6.28 -15.12
CA LEU A 469 -18.23 -6.05 -15.65
C LEU A 469 -18.39 -4.56 -15.95
N LEU A 470 -18.68 -4.18 -17.19
CA LEU A 470 -18.94 -2.78 -17.51
C LEU A 470 -20.44 -2.49 -17.41
N LYS A 471 -20.78 -1.38 -16.76
CA LYS A 471 -22.12 -0.82 -16.73
C LYS A 471 -22.06 0.62 -17.21
N PRO A 472 -22.95 1.03 -18.12
CA PRO A 472 -23.09 2.45 -18.40
C PRO A 472 -23.60 3.16 -17.13
N GLU A 473 -23.03 4.32 -16.82
CA GLU A 473 -23.62 5.24 -15.85
C GLU A 473 -24.52 6.22 -16.57
N GLY A 474 -25.76 6.33 -16.10
CA GLY A 474 -26.80 7.10 -16.77
C GLY A 474 -27.67 6.24 -17.68
N LEU A 475 -28.58 6.93 -18.38
CA LEU A 475 -29.68 6.30 -19.07
C LEU A 475 -29.25 5.99 -20.52
N VAL A 476 -29.14 4.71 -20.85
CA VAL A 476 -28.86 4.26 -22.22
C VAL A 476 -30.16 3.94 -22.94
N THR A 477 -30.32 4.50 -24.13
CA THR A 477 -31.39 4.10 -25.04
C THR A 477 -30.94 2.91 -25.87
N PHE A 478 -31.76 1.88 -25.96
CA PHE A 478 -31.46 0.65 -26.70
C PHE A 478 -32.71 0.08 -27.34
N ASN A 479 -32.53 -0.48 -28.53
CA ASN A 479 -33.54 -1.26 -29.22
C ASN A 479 -33.60 -2.67 -28.61
N ALA A 480 -34.71 -3.37 -28.78
CA ALA A 480 -34.88 -4.71 -28.24
C ALA A 480 -35.57 -5.64 -29.23
N ILE A 481 -35.19 -6.92 -29.19
CA ILE A 481 -35.84 -7.99 -29.95
C ILE A 481 -36.15 -9.11 -28.95
N LEU A 482 -37.44 -9.37 -28.75
CA LEU A 482 -37.92 -10.46 -27.92
C LEU A 482 -38.19 -11.67 -28.81
N ILE A 483 -37.39 -12.73 -28.67
CA ILE A 483 -37.59 -14.00 -29.36
C ILE A 483 -38.31 -14.95 -28.40
N ILE A 484 -39.53 -15.35 -28.74
CA ILE A 484 -40.43 -16.08 -27.84
C ILE A 484 -40.81 -17.41 -28.47
N ASP A 485 -40.49 -18.48 -27.75
CA ASP A 485 -40.87 -19.84 -28.08
C ASP A 485 -42.37 -20.06 -27.86
N ILE A 486 -43.05 -20.57 -28.88
CA ILE A 486 -44.46 -20.97 -28.85
C ILE A 486 -44.64 -22.44 -29.21
N SER A 487 -43.60 -23.26 -29.06
CA SER A 487 -43.66 -24.70 -29.30
C SER A 487 -44.62 -25.42 -28.35
N ARG A 488 -44.95 -26.67 -28.65
CA ARG A 488 -45.90 -27.47 -27.85
C ARG A 488 -45.42 -27.66 -26.40
N SER A 489 -44.12 -27.73 -26.13
CA SER A 489 -43.57 -27.87 -24.77
C SER A 489 -43.97 -26.69 -23.88
N MET A 490 -44.07 -25.49 -24.46
CA MET A 490 -44.47 -24.25 -23.78
C MET A 490 -45.92 -24.27 -23.25
N MET A 491 -46.70 -25.31 -23.57
CA MET A 491 -48.03 -25.54 -23.02
C MET A 491 -48.05 -26.09 -21.60
N ALA A 492 -46.90 -26.57 -21.09
CA ALA A 492 -46.78 -27.10 -19.74
C ALA A 492 -47.26 -26.06 -18.70
N ARG A 493 -48.14 -26.50 -17.79
CA ARG A 493 -48.75 -25.69 -16.72
C ARG A 493 -47.98 -25.83 -15.42
N ASP A 494 -46.75 -25.37 -15.41
CA ASP A 494 -45.83 -25.51 -14.28
C ASP A 494 -45.13 -24.21 -13.88
N LEU A 495 -45.43 -23.09 -14.54
CA LEU A 495 -44.97 -21.78 -14.09
C LEU A 495 -45.85 -21.30 -12.93
N MET A 496 -45.31 -21.38 -11.72
CA MET A 496 -46.01 -20.93 -10.52
C MET A 496 -46.18 -19.40 -10.52
N VAL A 497 -47.39 -18.95 -10.17
CA VAL A 497 -47.71 -17.53 -10.00
C VAL A 497 -47.43 -17.13 -8.56
N SER A 498 -46.45 -16.25 -8.40
CA SER A 498 -45.97 -15.77 -7.10
C SER A 498 -45.49 -14.32 -7.25
N LYS A 499 -45.89 -13.44 -6.32
CA LYS A 499 -45.41 -12.04 -6.19
C LYS A 499 -45.58 -11.15 -7.44
N ILE A 500 -46.62 -11.40 -8.25
CA ILE A 500 -46.85 -10.65 -9.50
C ILE A 500 -47.77 -9.44 -9.37
N GLY A 501 -48.35 -9.20 -8.19
CA GLY A 501 -49.35 -8.15 -7.95
C GLY A 501 -48.98 -6.76 -8.51
N PRO A 502 -47.78 -6.23 -8.23
CA PRO A 502 -47.34 -4.94 -8.77
C PRO A 502 -47.33 -4.89 -10.31
N ALA A 503 -46.93 -5.97 -10.98
CA ALA A 503 -46.90 -6.05 -12.44
C ALA A 503 -48.31 -6.06 -13.04
N ILE A 504 -49.25 -6.76 -12.41
CA ILE A 504 -50.67 -6.76 -12.81
C ILE A 504 -51.23 -5.33 -12.73
N GLU A 505 -51.04 -4.66 -11.59
CA GLU A 505 -51.59 -3.32 -11.39
C GLU A 505 -50.95 -2.29 -12.32
N GLY A 506 -49.64 -2.44 -12.62
CA GLY A 506 -48.96 -1.64 -13.64
C GLY A 506 -49.59 -1.75 -15.02
N ILE A 507 -49.90 -2.97 -15.49
CA ILE A 507 -50.55 -3.16 -16.79
C ILE A 507 -52.00 -2.67 -16.77
N LYS A 508 -52.76 -2.94 -15.70
CA LYS A 508 -54.15 -2.47 -15.60
C LYS A 508 -54.26 -0.94 -15.63
N ALA A 509 -53.30 -0.25 -15.04
CA ALA A 509 -53.24 1.22 -15.09
C ALA A 509 -52.90 1.74 -16.50
N ALA A 510 -52.11 0.98 -17.26
CA ALA A 510 -51.70 1.33 -18.62
C ALA A 510 -52.73 0.93 -19.70
N MET A 511 -53.49 -0.15 -19.50
CA MET A 511 -54.34 -0.80 -20.51
C MET A 511 -55.73 -1.16 -19.96
N GLY A 512 -56.79 -0.67 -20.62
CA GLY A 512 -58.19 -0.89 -20.25
C GLY A 512 -58.92 -1.94 -21.09
N ALA A 513 -58.32 -2.44 -22.18
CA ALA A 513 -58.96 -3.41 -23.08
C ALA A 513 -59.43 -4.68 -22.35
N LYS A 514 -60.69 -5.09 -22.60
CA LYS A 514 -61.34 -6.23 -21.93
C LYS A 514 -60.55 -7.54 -22.09
N GLU A 515 -60.00 -7.77 -23.27
CA GLU A 515 -59.21 -8.96 -23.61
C GLU A 515 -57.95 -9.05 -22.75
N ILE A 516 -57.31 -7.92 -22.45
CA ILE A 516 -56.14 -7.86 -21.55
C ILE A 516 -56.57 -8.07 -20.11
N GLN A 517 -57.69 -7.49 -19.68
CA GLN A 517 -58.23 -7.71 -18.34
C GLN A 517 -58.60 -9.18 -18.10
N ASP A 518 -59.16 -9.86 -19.11
CA ASP A 518 -59.49 -11.28 -19.05
C ASP A 518 -58.23 -12.16 -19.09
N PHE A 519 -57.19 -11.75 -19.84
CA PHE A 519 -55.87 -12.38 -19.79
C PHE A 519 -55.24 -12.30 -18.39
N LEU A 520 -55.23 -11.13 -17.77
CA LEU A 520 -54.63 -10.92 -16.44
C LEU A 520 -55.34 -11.72 -15.34
N LYS A 521 -56.65 -12.00 -15.46
CA LYS A 521 -57.41 -12.83 -14.50
C LYS A 521 -56.93 -14.29 -14.43
N GLN A 522 -56.16 -14.76 -15.41
CA GLN A 522 -55.59 -16.11 -15.40
C GLN A 522 -54.47 -16.26 -14.37
N PHE A 523 -53.84 -15.16 -13.96
CA PHE A 523 -52.71 -15.18 -13.03
C PHE A 523 -53.18 -15.00 -11.59
N LYS A 524 -53.67 -16.09 -10.99
CA LYS A 524 -54.03 -16.12 -9.57
C LYS A 524 -52.84 -16.57 -8.74
N GLU A 525 -52.51 -15.82 -7.70
CA GLU A 525 -51.44 -16.16 -6.77
C GLU A 525 -51.58 -17.61 -6.27
N GLY A 526 -50.46 -18.35 -6.25
CA GLY A 526 -50.42 -19.75 -5.82
C GLY A 526 -50.91 -20.77 -6.86
N THR A 527 -51.28 -20.33 -8.08
CA THR A 527 -51.66 -21.25 -9.17
C THR A 527 -50.54 -21.39 -10.20
N ALA A 528 -50.55 -22.49 -10.97
CA ALA A 528 -49.62 -22.67 -12.09
C ALA A 528 -50.31 -22.27 -13.41
N VAL A 529 -49.58 -21.53 -14.25
CA VAL A 529 -50.03 -21.13 -15.59
C VAL A 529 -49.15 -21.77 -16.67
N PRO A 530 -49.64 -21.86 -17.93
CA PRO A 530 -48.79 -22.27 -19.04
C PRO A 530 -47.57 -21.36 -19.20
N ARG A 531 -46.40 -21.93 -19.49
CA ARG A 531 -45.16 -21.16 -19.74
C ARG A 531 -45.33 -20.07 -20.80
N ARG A 532 -46.00 -20.37 -21.92
CA ARG A 532 -46.30 -19.38 -22.98
C ARG A 532 -47.14 -18.19 -22.50
N ILE A 533 -48.05 -18.43 -21.55
CA ILE A 533 -48.90 -17.37 -20.98
C ILE A 533 -48.04 -16.45 -20.12
N GLY A 534 -47.11 -17.02 -19.33
CA GLY A 534 -46.08 -16.24 -18.64
C GLY A 534 -45.19 -15.44 -19.59
N ALA A 535 -44.77 -16.03 -20.71
CA ALA A 535 -43.97 -15.37 -21.75
C ALA A 535 -44.70 -14.17 -22.37
N ALA A 536 -45.99 -14.34 -22.72
CA ALA A 536 -46.82 -13.26 -23.21
C ALA A 536 -46.94 -12.11 -22.19
N PHE A 537 -47.12 -12.42 -20.90
CA PHE A 537 -47.16 -11.39 -19.86
C PHE A 537 -45.82 -10.66 -19.73
N ALA A 538 -44.70 -11.38 -19.74
CA ALA A 538 -43.36 -10.77 -19.71
C ALA A 538 -43.12 -9.83 -20.90
N ALA A 539 -43.55 -10.22 -22.11
CA ALA A 539 -43.44 -9.39 -23.30
C ALA A 539 -44.30 -8.12 -23.22
N ILE A 540 -45.55 -8.22 -22.74
CA ILE A 540 -46.44 -7.06 -22.57
C ILE A 540 -45.86 -6.11 -21.51
N LEU A 541 -45.37 -6.64 -20.38
CA LEU A 541 -44.76 -5.84 -19.34
C LEU A 541 -43.51 -5.11 -19.85
N PHE A 542 -42.64 -5.81 -20.58
CA PHE A 542 -41.44 -5.21 -21.17
C PHE A 542 -41.79 -4.07 -22.12
N LEU A 543 -42.79 -4.26 -22.99
CA LEU A 543 -43.26 -3.22 -23.89
C LEU A 543 -43.87 -2.03 -23.14
N ALA A 544 -44.69 -2.27 -22.13
CA ALA A 544 -45.29 -1.21 -21.33
C ALA A 544 -44.21 -0.34 -20.66
N GLU A 545 -43.16 -0.96 -20.12
CA GLU A 545 -42.00 -0.26 -19.55
C GLU A 545 -41.22 0.53 -20.60
N LYS A 546 -41.00 -0.05 -21.79
CA LYS A 546 -40.30 0.60 -22.91
C LYS A 546 -41.05 1.80 -23.48
N VAL A 547 -42.35 1.65 -23.72
CA VAL A 547 -43.21 2.74 -24.18
C VAL A 547 -43.34 3.82 -23.10
N GLY A 548 -43.46 3.44 -21.82
CA GLY A 548 -43.53 4.39 -20.71
C GLY A 548 -42.30 5.29 -20.59
N ARG A 549 -41.12 4.84 -21.03
CA ARG A 549 -39.89 5.64 -21.07
C ARG A 549 -39.86 6.69 -22.19
N GLY A 550 -40.55 6.47 -23.31
CA GLY A 550 -40.70 7.47 -24.37
C GLY A 550 -39.46 7.79 -25.22
N PHE A 551 -38.36 7.05 -25.11
CA PHE A 551 -37.07 7.39 -25.75
C PHE A 551 -36.94 7.00 -27.25
N GLY A 552 -38.05 6.71 -27.94
CA GLY A 552 -38.01 6.30 -29.35
C GLY A 552 -37.20 5.02 -29.58
N GLU A 553 -37.22 4.11 -28.61
CA GLU A 553 -36.60 2.78 -28.71
C GLU A 553 -37.46 1.87 -29.58
N LYS A 554 -36.85 1.07 -30.46
CA LYS A 554 -37.56 0.11 -31.30
C LYS A 554 -37.63 -1.24 -30.60
N VAL A 555 -38.81 -1.86 -30.56
CA VAL A 555 -39.01 -3.18 -30.00
C VAL A 555 -39.66 -4.10 -31.02
N SER A 556 -38.98 -5.18 -31.37
CA SER A 556 -39.53 -6.27 -32.19
C SER A 556 -39.87 -7.48 -31.33
N ILE A 557 -40.85 -8.25 -31.77
CA ILE A 557 -41.16 -9.55 -31.19
C ILE A 557 -41.11 -10.58 -32.31
N VAL A 558 -40.29 -11.60 -32.14
CA VAL A 558 -40.19 -12.76 -33.03
C VAL A 558 -40.80 -13.93 -32.28
N ARG A 559 -41.89 -14.49 -32.81
CA ARG A 559 -42.43 -15.76 -32.31
C ARG A 559 -41.84 -16.90 -33.12
N PHE A 560 -41.55 -18.03 -32.48
CA PHE A 560 -41.06 -19.19 -33.22
C PHE A 560 -41.59 -20.51 -32.68
N ALA A 561 -41.83 -21.44 -33.59
CA ALA A 561 -42.01 -22.86 -33.31
C ALA A 561 -41.59 -23.67 -34.54
N ASP A 562 -42.52 -23.95 -35.45
CA ASP A 562 -42.23 -24.60 -36.73
C ASP A 562 -41.50 -23.65 -37.69
N THR A 563 -41.97 -22.41 -37.75
CA THR A 563 -41.37 -21.26 -38.44
C THR A 563 -41.06 -20.15 -37.44
N ALA A 564 -40.23 -19.19 -37.84
CA ALA A 564 -39.99 -17.96 -37.08
C ALA A 564 -40.53 -16.74 -37.84
N GLU A 565 -41.30 -15.90 -37.14
CA GLU A 565 -41.96 -14.74 -37.73
C GLU A 565 -41.90 -13.54 -36.78
N ALA A 566 -41.53 -12.37 -37.31
CA ALA A 566 -41.66 -11.11 -36.60
C ALA A 566 -43.13 -10.67 -36.61
N LEU A 567 -43.65 -10.25 -35.46
CA LEU A 567 -44.99 -9.68 -35.35
C LEU A 567 -45.09 -8.39 -36.17
N ASP A 568 -46.22 -8.22 -36.85
CA ASP A 568 -46.52 -7.02 -37.64
C ASP A 568 -47.22 -5.96 -36.79
N PHE A 569 -46.57 -4.81 -36.63
CA PHE A 569 -47.05 -3.64 -35.89
C PHE A 569 -47.53 -2.56 -36.85
N GLY A 570 -48.48 -2.90 -37.72
CA GLY A 570 -49.08 -1.95 -38.67
C GLY A 570 -48.21 -1.69 -39.90
N GLY A 571 -47.71 -2.74 -40.53
CA GLY A 571 -46.83 -2.73 -41.70
C GLY A 571 -45.33 -2.63 -41.35
N LYS A 572 -44.98 -2.72 -40.06
CA LYS A 572 -43.59 -2.64 -39.57
C LYS A 572 -43.31 -3.82 -38.64
N PRO A 573 -42.14 -4.47 -38.72
CA PRO A 573 -41.81 -5.59 -37.84
C PRO A 573 -41.31 -5.14 -36.45
N TYR A 574 -41.60 -3.89 -36.05
CA TYR A 574 -41.23 -3.33 -34.76
C TYR A 574 -42.23 -2.25 -34.34
N MET A 575 -42.37 -2.07 -33.03
CA MET A 575 -42.99 -0.91 -32.41
C MET A 575 -41.93 0.14 -32.08
N GLU A 576 -42.28 1.42 -32.13
CA GLU A 576 -41.45 2.52 -31.64
C GLU A 576 -42.00 3.10 -30.33
N GLY A 577 -41.15 3.17 -29.31
CA GLY A 577 -41.50 3.63 -27.97
C GLY A 577 -41.78 5.13 -27.84
N SER A 578 -41.55 5.92 -28.88
CA SER A 578 -41.93 7.34 -28.97
C SER A 578 -43.43 7.53 -29.18
N SER A 579 -44.13 6.49 -29.64
CA SER A 579 -45.50 6.63 -30.12
C SER A 579 -46.52 6.96 -29.03
N GLY A 580 -46.29 6.64 -27.74
CA GLY A 580 -47.07 7.09 -26.57
C GLY A 580 -48.59 6.85 -26.58
N GLU A 581 -49.14 6.43 -27.71
CA GLU A 581 -50.54 6.26 -27.98
C GLU A 581 -50.98 4.97 -27.32
N LYS A 582 -51.78 5.11 -26.25
CA LYS A 582 -52.35 3.98 -25.51
C LYS A 582 -52.97 2.92 -26.44
N ASN A 583 -53.57 3.36 -27.56
CA ASN A 583 -54.16 2.49 -28.57
C ASN A 583 -53.14 1.55 -29.24
N VAL A 584 -51.92 2.02 -29.51
CA VAL A 584 -50.86 1.23 -30.16
C VAL A 584 -50.35 0.13 -29.22
N LEU A 585 -50.17 0.48 -27.94
CA LEU A 585 -49.77 -0.45 -26.89
C LEU A 585 -50.87 -1.49 -26.63
N GLU A 586 -52.13 -1.08 -26.55
CA GLU A 586 -53.26 -2.01 -26.36
C GLU A 586 -53.45 -2.96 -27.55
N ASN A 587 -53.39 -2.47 -28.78
CA ASN A 587 -53.49 -3.30 -29.98
C ASN A 587 -52.36 -4.33 -30.04
N THR A 588 -51.16 -3.91 -29.64
CA THR A 588 -50.00 -4.79 -29.55
C THR A 588 -50.16 -5.84 -28.47
N ALA A 589 -50.64 -5.45 -27.28
CA ALA A 589 -50.89 -6.40 -26.22
C ALA A 589 -51.92 -7.47 -26.66
N LYS A 590 -52.97 -7.07 -27.39
CA LYS A 590 -53.93 -8.01 -27.99
C LYS A 590 -53.24 -8.96 -28.97
N LEU A 591 -52.39 -8.43 -29.85
CA LEU A 591 -51.62 -9.23 -30.80
C LEU A 591 -50.73 -10.26 -30.10
N ILE A 592 -50.06 -9.88 -29.01
CA ILE A 592 -49.22 -10.79 -28.21
C ILE A 592 -50.07 -11.87 -27.53
N VAL A 593 -51.18 -11.51 -26.89
CA VAL A 593 -52.07 -12.50 -26.27
C VAL A 593 -52.57 -13.51 -27.31
N ASP A 594 -52.93 -13.05 -28.50
CA ASP A 594 -53.43 -13.91 -29.56
C ASP A 594 -52.32 -14.78 -30.18
N GLN A 595 -51.23 -14.17 -30.65
CA GLN A 595 -50.20 -14.86 -31.41
C GLN A 595 -49.14 -15.58 -30.58
N ILE A 596 -49.07 -15.32 -29.27
CA ILE A 596 -48.14 -15.98 -28.34
C ILE A 596 -48.90 -16.72 -27.24
N GLY A 597 -49.87 -16.07 -26.61
CA GLY A 597 -50.64 -16.68 -25.52
C GLY A 597 -51.52 -17.85 -25.99
N ASN A 598 -52.14 -17.72 -27.18
CA ASN A 598 -53.12 -18.67 -27.70
C ASN A 598 -52.60 -19.56 -28.84
N ALA A 599 -51.57 -19.15 -29.58
CA ALA A 599 -50.98 -19.94 -30.66
C ALA A 599 -49.98 -21.00 -30.14
N TYR A 600 -49.77 -22.06 -30.93
CA TYR A 600 -48.68 -23.02 -30.69
C TYR A 600 -48.26 -23.76 -31.97
N GLY A 601 -47.00 -24.20 -32.02
CA GLY A 601 -46.46 -25.06 -33.07
C GLY A 601 -45.96 -26.42 -32.57
N GLN A 602 -45.32 -27.22 -33.43
CA GLN A 602 -44.82 -28.55 -33.09
C GLN A 602 -43.32 -28.59 -32.79
N ALA A 603 -42.51 -27.82 -33.51
CA ALA A 603 -41.04 -27.80 -33.38
C ALA A 603 -40.50 -26.58 -32.63
N THR A 604 -39.18 -26.55 -32.44
CA THR A 604 -38.41 -25.48 -31.78
C THR A 604 -37.30 -24.99 -32.73
N SER A 605 -37.70 -24.35 -33.84
CA SER A 605 -36.81 -23.81 -34.89
C SER A 605 -36.07 -22.53 -34.45
N MET A 606 -35.19 -22.68 -33.45
CA MET A 606 -34.51 -21.56 -32.80
C MET A 606 -33.51 -20.86 -33.71
N GLY A 607 -32.78 -21.60 -34.57
CA GLY A 607 -31.84 -21.01 -35.53
C GLY A 607 -32.53 -20.09 -36.54
N GLN A 608 -33.70 -20.46 -37.05
CA GLN A 608 -34.51 -19.55 -37.88
C GLN A 608 -34.92 -18.28 -37.13
N ALA A 609 -35.24 -18.39 -35.84
CA ALA A 609 -35.58 -17.25 -35.02
C ALA A 609 -34.39 -16.29 -34.82
N MET A 610 -33.19 -16.85 -34.64
CA MET A 610 -31.95 -16.06 -34.57
C MET A 610 -31.62 -15.37 -35.91
N LEU A 611 -31.82 -16.05 -37.05
CA LEU A 611 -31.64 -15.43 -38.38
C LEU A 611 -32.63 -14.28 -38.59
N THR A 612 -33.90 -14.47 -38.22
CA THR A 612 -34.91 -13.39 -38.27
C THR A 612 -34.51 -12.21 -37.39
N ALA A 613 -33.99 -12.48 -36.19
CA ALA A 613 -33.48 -11.43 -35.31
C ALA A 613 -32.27 -10.71 -35.90
N GLN A 614 -31.38 -11.41 -36.61
CA GLN A 614 -30.25 -10.81 -37.30
C GLN A 614 -30.71 -9.84 -38.41
N GLU A 615 -31.70 -10.23 -39.21
CA GLU A 615 -32.29 -9.35 -40.22
C GLU A 615 -32.88 -8.07 -39.60
N LEU A 616 -33.54 -8.20 -38.43
CA LEU A 616 -34.07 -7.06 -37.69
C LEU A 616 -32.97 -6.15 -37.13
N ILE A 617 -31.85 -6.72 -36.66
CA ILE A 617 -30.69 -5.96 -36.21
C ILE A 617 -30.16 -5.09 -37.36
N TYR A 618 -29.95 -5.67 -38.55
CA TYR A 618 -29.50 -4.91 -39.72
C TYR A 618 -30.52 -3.83 -40.12
N LYS A 619 -31.81 -4.17 -40.09
CA LYS A 619 -32.87 -3.20 -40.38
C LYS A 619 -32.86 -2.02 -39.40
N PHE A 620 -32.62 -2.25 -38.11
CA PHE A 620 -32.48 -1.16 -37.14
C PHE A 620 -31.26 -0.29 -37.45
N GLN A 621 -30.13 -0.92 -37.78
CA GLN A 621 -28.91 -0.19 -38.15
C GLN A 621 -29.12 0.68 -39.38
N ASP A 622 -29.76 0.15 -40.43
CA ASP A 622 -30.04 0.88 -41.65
C ASP A 622 -30.94 2.11 -41.40
N ILE A 623 -31.98 1.94 -40.57
CA ILE A 623 -32.89 3.04 -40.21
C ILE A 623 -32.18 4.12 -39.39
N GLU A 624 -31.18 3.74 -38.60
CA GLU A 624 -30.48 4.63 -37.66
C GLU A 624 -29.16 5.19 -38.20
N GLY A 625 -28.88 5.02 -39.50
CA GLY A 625 -27.72 5.64 -40.15
C GLY A 625 -26.43 4.80 -40.14
N GLY A 626 -26.54 3.49 -39.94
CA GLY A 626 -25.44 2.52 -39.96
C GLY A 626 -25.03 2.01 -38.58
N GLU A 627 -24.13 1.02 -38.54
CA GLU A 627 -23.76 0.31 -37.30
C GLU A 627 -23.20 1.24 -36.20
N GLU A 628 -22.45 2.29 -36.56
CA GLU A 628 -21.84 3.20 -35.59
C GLU A 628 -22.83 4.19 -34.96
N GLN A 629 -23.91 4.51 -35.67
CA GLN A 629 -24.94 5.46 -35.23
C GLN A 629 -26.14 4.74 -34.56
N ALA A 630 -26.29 3.45 -34.86
CA ALA A 630 -27.37 2.64 -34.33
C ALA A 630 -27.30 2.49 -32.81
N LYS A 631 -28.48 2.51 -32.18
CA LYS A 631 -28.63 2.17 -30.78
C LYS A 631 -28.23 0.71 -30.57
N PRO A 632 -27.67 0.36 -29.39
CA PRO A 632 -27.48 -1.04 -29.03
C PRO A 632 -28.78 -1.83 -29.11
N VAL A 633 -28.65 -3.12 -29.41
CA VAL A 633 -29.77 -4.05 -29.50
C VAL A 633 -29.68 -5.10 -28.38
N MET A 634 -30.70 -5.11 -27.53
CA MET A 634 -30.93 -6.17 -26.56
C MET A 634 -31.71 -7.31 -27.21
N LEU A 635 -31.08 -8.47 -27.33
CA LEU A 635 -31.74 -9.69 -27.81
C LEU A 635 -32.13 -10.54 -26.60
N ILE A 636 -33.39 -10.95 -26.51
CA ILE A 636 -33.89 -11.79 -25.41
C ILE A 636 -34.54 -13.03 -26.01
N LEU A 637 -33.92 -14.19 -25.87
CA LEU A 637 -34.51 -15.48 -26.22
C LEU A 637 -35.18 -16.07 -24.98
N LEU A 638 -36.47 -16.38 -25.07
CA LEU A 638 -37.20 -17.12 -24.05
C LEU A 638 -37.67 -18.44 -24.65
N THR A 639 -37.23 -19.54 -24.06
CA THR A 639 -37.47 -20.91 -24.55
C THR A 639 -37.54 -21.90 -23.40
N ASP A 640 -38.18 -23.03 -23.64
CA ASP A 640 -38.23 -24.14 -22.69
C ASP A 640 -37.55 -25.43 -23.17
N GLY A 641 -36.88 -25.37 -24.32
CA GLY A 641 -36.32 -26.54 -24.98
C GLY A 641 -34.95 -26.29 -25.61
N ALA A 642 -34.39 -27.39 -26.12
CA ALA A 642 -33.21 -27.35 -26.98
C ALA A 642 -33.63 -27.11 -28.44
N PRO A 643 -32.81 -26.43 -29.25
CA PRO A 643 -33.11 -26.21 -30.66
C PRO A 643 -33.22 -27.55 -31.41
N THR A 644 -34.28 -27.69 -32.20
CA THR A 644 -34.53 -28.90 -33.02
C THR A 644 -33.94 -28.78 -34.42
N ASP A 645 -33.42 -27.62 -34.79
CA ASP A 645 -32.87 -27.31 -36.11
C ASP A 645 -31.35 -27.44 -36.21
N SER A 646 -30.80 -28.48 -35.56
CA SER A 646 -29.38 -28.84 -35.61
C SER A 646 -28.45 -27.72 -35.09
N ASN A 647 -27.36 -27.41 -35.82
CA ASN A 647 -26.35 -26.42 -35.41
C ASN A 647 -26.67 -24.99 -35.92
N ASN A 648 -27.84 -24.77 -36.51
CA ASN A 648 -28.21 -23.46 -37.07
C ASN A 648 -28.27 -22.37 -35.98
N PHE A 649 -28.68 -22.75 -34.77
CA PHE A 649 -28.65 -21.85 -33.62
C PHE A 649 -27.23 -21.34 -33.33
N GLU A 650 -26.24 -22.23 -33.24
CA GLU A 650 -24.84 -21.86 -32.98
C GLU A 650 -24.28 -20.96 -34.08
N ILE A 651 -24.56 -21.30 -35.34
CA ILE A 651 -24.07 -20.55 -36.50
C ILE A 651 -24.62 -19.12 -36.45
N ALA A 652 -25.92 -18.96 -36.20
CA ALA A 652 -26.55 -17.65 -36.11
C ALA A 652 -26.05 -16.85 -34.89
N VAL A 653 -25.87 -17.50 -33.73
CA VAL A 653 -25.30 -16.87 -32.53
C VAL A 653 -23.85 -16.42 -32.79
N GLN A 654 -23.05 -17.23 -33.47
CA GLN A 654 -21.67 -16.87 -33.83
C GLN A 654 -21.66 -15.63 -34.73
N GLU A 655 -22.55 -15.54 -35.72
CA GLU A 655 -22.63 -14.37 -36.60
C GLU A 655 -23.05 -13.11 -35.83
N ILE A 656 -24.11 -13.21 -35.02
CA ILE A 656 -24.58 -12.10 -34.18
C ILE A 656 -23.48 -11.66 -33.20
N SER A 657 -22.68 -12.60 -32.67
CA SER A 657 -21.62 -12.30 -31.70
C SER A 657 -20.46 -11.46 -32.26
N LYS A 658 -20.37 -11.32 -33.59
CA LYS A 658 -19.44 -10.42 -34.27
C LYS A 658 -19.86 -8.96 -34.08
N ASN A 659 -21.17 -8.70 -34.01
CA ASN A 659 -21.72 -7.38 -33.78
C ASN A 659 -21.61 -7.00 -32.29
N GLN A 660 -20.75 -6.03 -31.98
CA GLN A 660 -20.50 -5.61 -30.59
C GLN A 660 -21.67 -4.79 -30.00
N ASN A 661 -22.56 -4.27 -30.83
CA ASN A 661 -23.72 -3.51 -30.40
C ASN A 661 -24.88 -4.40 -29.94
N VAL A 662 -24.74 -5.72 -29.99
CA VAL A 662 -25.74 -6.67 -29.55
C VAL A 662 -25.39 -7.27 -28.19
N VAL A 663 -26.39 -7.36 -27.31
CA VAL A 663 -26.30 -8.08 -26.04
C VAL A 663 -27.37 -9.17 -26.02
N PHE A 664 -26.96 -10.43 -25.87
CA PHE A 664 -27.87 -11.57 -25.96
C PHE A 664 -28.16 -12.21 -24.60
N TYR A 665 -29.40 -12.14 -24.17
CA TYR A 665 -29.92 -12.80 -22.98
C TYR A 665 -30.72 -14.03 -23.36
N VAL A 666 -30.57 -15.09 -22.57
CA VAL A 666 -31.38 -16.31 -22.73
C VAL A 666 -32.11 -16.60 -21.43
N ILE A 667 -33.42 -16.74 -21.53
CA ILE A 667 -34.34 -17.09 -20.44
C ILE A 667 -34.79 -18.53 -20.66
N GLY A 668 -34.29 -19.43 -19.81
CA GLY A 668 -34.72 -20.82 -19.81
C GLY A 668 -35.93 -21.01 -18.91
N MET A 669 -36.97 -21.68 -19.39
CA MET A 669 -38.09 -22.11 -18.56
C MET A 669 -38.19 -23.63 -18.58
N GLY A 670 -38.33 -24.27 -17.42
CA GLY A 670 -38.43 -25.73 -17.40
C GLY A 670 -37.10 -26.43 -17.65
N GLN A 671 -37.01 -27.27 -18.69
CA GLN A 671 -35.85 -28.14 -18.93
C GLN A 671 -35.05 -27.68 -20.15
N THR A 672 -34.25 -26.65 -19.97
CA THR A 672 -33.32 -26.11 -20.97
C THR A 672 -31.91 -26.66 -20.82
N ASP A 673 -31.16 -26.71 -21.93
CA ASP A 673 -29.72 -26.99 -21.89
C ASP A 673 -28.96 -25.75 -21.38
N ALA A 674 -28.87 -25.63 -20.05
CA ALA A 674 -28.26 -24.47 -19.39
C ALA A 674 -26.81 -24.22 -19.86
N THR A 675 -26.06 -25.26 -20.18
CA THR A 675 -24.66 -25.13 -20.64
C THR A 675 -24.61 -24.47 -22.01
N ARG A 676 -25.39 -24.99 -22.96
CA ARG A 676 -25.50 -24.46 -24.31
C ARG A 676 -26.04 -23.03 -24.32
N MET A 677 -27.07 -22.76 -23.53
CA MET A 677 -27.67 -21.42 -23.43
C MET A 677 -26.75 -20.40 -22.77
N THR A 678 -26.00 -20.81 -21.73
CA THR A 678 -24.99 -19.96 -21.10
C THR A 678 -23.88 -19.60 -22.07
N ALA A 679 -23.40 -20.57 -22.86
CA ALA A 679 -22.38 -20.33 -23.87
C ALA A 679 -22.87 -19.34 -24.95
N ALA A 680 -24.10 -19.50 -25.43
CA ALA A 680 -24.70 -18.61 -26.41
C ALA A 680 -24.86 -17.17 -25.88
N ALA A 681 -25.45 -16.99 -24.70
CA ALA A 681 -25.62 -15.67 -24.09
C ALA A 681 -24.27 -14.96 -23.83
N THR A 682 -23.29 -15.71 -23.30
CA THR A 682 -21.96 -15.18 -22.96
C THR A 682 -21.18 -14.75 -24.22
N SER A 683 -21.40 -15.40 -25.36
CA SER A 683 -20.73 -15.05 -26.63
C SER A 683 -21.01 -13.60 -27.08
N CYS A 684 -22.16 -13.06 -26.70
CA CYS A 684 -22.60 -11.69 -26.98
C CYS A 684 -22.61 -10.79 -25.73
N GLY A 685 -21.96 -11.21 -24.62
CA GLY A 685 -21.85 -10.39 -23.41
C GLY A 685 -23.13 -10.27 -22.58
N GLY A 686 -24.14 -11.13 -22.78
CA GLY A 686 -25.31 -11.21 -21.92
C GLY A 686 -25.21 -12.32 -20.87
N GLU A 687 -26.35 -12.83 -20.41
CA GLU A 687 -26.42 -13.89 -19.40
C GLU A 687 -27.58 -14.86 -19.67
N TYR A 688 -27.42 -16.09 -19.18
CA TYR A 688 -28.49 -17.07 -19.05
C TYR A 688 -29.17 -16.90 -17.69
N PHE A 689 -30.50 -16.89 -17.67
CA PHE A 689 -31.31 -16.76 -16.46
C PHE A 689 -32.46 -17.78 -16.48
N GLU A 690 -32.72 -18.38 -15.32
CA GLU A 690 -33.75 -19.41 -15.14
C GLU A 690 -34.66 -19.00 -13.97
N PRO A 691 -35.83 -18.40 -14.25
CA PRO A 691 -36.75 -17.95 -13.21
C PRO A 691 -37.41 -19.14 -12.51
N LYS A 692 -37.55 -19.07 -11.18
CA LYS A 692 -38.24 -20.09 -10.40
C LYS A 692 -39.76 -19.99 -10.49
N ASP A 693 -40.26 -18.77 -10.72
CA ASP A 693 -41.67 -18.46 -10.78
C ASP A 693 -41.94 -17.28 -11.72
N ALA A 694 -43.23 -16.99 -11.96
CA ALA A 694 -43.64 -15.87 -12.80
C ALA A 694 -43.19 -14.51 -12.21
N GLY A 695 -43.06 -14.39 -10.89
CA GLY A 695 -42.59 -13.16 -10.24
C GLY A 695 -41.16 -12.84 -10.60
N GLU A 696 -40.25 -13.80 -10.45
CA GLU A 696 -38.84 -13.65 -10.84
C GLU A 696 -38.69 -13.33 -12.33
N LEU A 697 -39.47 -13.98 -13.20
CA LEU A 697 -39.51 -13.68 -14.64
C LEU A 697 -39.89 -12.23 -14.91
N LEU A 698 -41.00 -11.75 -14.33
CA LEU A 698 -41.50 -10.39 -14.57
C LEU A 698 -40.57 -9.31 -13.98
N VAL A 699 -40.00 -9.56 -12.81
CA VAL A 699 -38.99 -8.65 -12.21
C VAL A 699 -37.76 -8.55 -13.11
N TRP A 700 -37.30 -9.67 -13.66
CA TRP A 700 -36.16 -9.66 -14.58
C TRP A 700 -36.48 -8.84 -15.84
N TYR A 701 -37.63 -9.07 -16.48
CA TYR A 701 -38.03 -8.31 -17.69
C TYR A 701 -38.25 -6.82 -17.41
N SER A 702 -38.91 -6.45 -16.30
CA SER A 702 -39.09 -5.04 -15.91
C SER A 702 -37.75 -4.33 -15.69
N LYS A 703 -36.81 -4.99 -14.99
CA LYS A 703 -35.46 -4.46 -14.79
C LYS A 703 -34.71 -4.31 -16.11
N ARG A 704 -34.75 -5.32 -16.98
CA ARG A 704 -34.05 -5.32 -18.28
C ARG A 704 -34.68 -4.40 -19.31
N ALA A 705 -35.96 -4.05 -19.19
CA ALA A 705 -36.56 -3.01 -20.03
C ALA A 705 -35.94 -1.63 -19.77
N ARG A 706 -35.44 -1.39 -18.54
CA ARG A 706 -34.87 -0.12 -18.08
C ARG A 706 -33.35 -0.09 -18.20
N ASP A 707 -32.68 -1.20 -17.86
CA ASP A 707 -31.24 -1.26 -17.71
C ASP A 707 -30.57 -2.23 -18.70
N LEU A 708 -29.64 -1.71 -19.51
CA LEU A 708 -28.74 -2.50 -20.33
C LEU A 708 -27.42 -2.75 -19.57
N GLN A 709 -27.02 -4.02 -19.43
CA GLN A 709 -25.76 -4.39 -18.78
C GLN A 709 -24.93 -5.29 -19.68
N VAL A 710 -23.62 -5.08 -19.74
CA VAL A 710 -22.76 -5.78 -20.68
C VAL A 710 -21.63 -6.50 -19.95
N ARG A 711 -21.64 -7.83 -19.99
CA ARG A 711 -20.50 -8.64 -19.54
C ARG A 711 -19.38 -8.58 -20.57
N LEU A 712 -18.15 -8.36 -20.12
CA LEU A 712 -16.99 -8.40 -21.01
C LEU A 712 -16.66 -9.84 -21.40
N LYS A 713 -16.28 -10.05 -22.67
CA LYS A 713 -15.73 -11.33 -23.12
C LYS A 713 -14.45 -11.59 -22.32
N SER A 714 -14.43 -12.62 -21.48
CA SER A 714 -13.18 -13.07 -20.89
C SER A 714 -12.34 -13.66 -22.02
N SER A 715 -11.31 -12.94 -22.47
CA SER A 715 -10.29 -13.51 -23.34
C SER A 715 -9.50 -14.52 -22.51
N LYS A 716 -10.00 -15.75 -22.38
CA LYS A 716 -9.12 -16.88 -22.07
C LYS A 716 -8.22 -17.02 -23.29
N LYS A 717 -7.04 -16.42 -23.22
CA LYS A 717 -5.95 -16.76 -24.15
C LYS A 717 -5.77 -18.27 -23.96
N LYS A 718 -6.00 -19.07 -25.01
CA LYS A 718 -5.55 -20.46 -25.01
C LYS A 718 -4.03 -20.40 -24.95
N GLU A 719 -3.48 -20.53 -23.75
CA GLU A 719 -2.05 -20.84 -23.59
C GLU A 719 -1.87 -22.24 -24.17
N GLY A 720 -1.31 -22.35 -25.39
CA GLY A 720 -0.99 -23.67 -25.95
C GLY A 720 -0.74 -23.82 -27.45
N GLU A 721 -0.95 -22.82 -28.32
CA GLU A 721 -0.85 -23.05 -29.78
C GLU A 721 0.11 -22.15 -30.57
N ASP A 722 0.96 -21.36 -29.90
CA ASP A 722 2.10 -20.72 -30.57
C ASP A 722 3.42 -21.27 -29.99
N GLN A 723 3.75 -22.51 -30.34
CA GLN A 723 5.15 -22.88 -30.48
C GLN A 723 5.50 -22.77 -31.98
N PRO A 724 6.42 -21.87 -32.38
CA PRO A 724 6.92 -21.87 -33.74
C PRO A 724 7.62 -23.22 -33.98
N GLN A 725 7.14 -23.97 -34.97
CA GLN A 725 7.88 -25.13 -35.46
C GLN A 725 9.24 -24.64 -35.97
N ALA A 726 10.30 -25.23 -35.40
CA ALA A 726 11.68 -25.08 -35.82
C ALA A 726 11.95 -25.81 -37.15
#